data_AF-A0A842RDA8-F1
#
_entry.id   AF-A0A842RDA8-F1
#
_cell.length_a   1.000
_cell.length_b   1.000
_cell.length_c   1.000
_cell.angle_alpha   90.00
_cell.angle_beta   90.00
_cell.angle_gamma   90.00
#
_symmetry.space_group_name_H-M   'P 1'
#
loop_
_entity.id
_entity.type
_entity.pdbx_description
1 polymer ?
#
loop_
_entity_poly.entity_id
_entity_poly.type
_entity_poly.pdbx_seq_one_letter_code
_entity_poly.pdbx_strand_id
1 'polypeptide(L)'
;MKRQMKSLMILGLITLLFFSIPITATREGENIELLSLKDEDGSNPGAYDKKAINPEEQEFSTHFISEGITKVGEFDDDYGNAYKFSRSGSRLYVAGLDGGISVVNINNPDKPVVLGNFWDGGSAYEATISGTTIFVADGTDGLEILDASDVTNIQKEKQYYDGGTCYDLAFVGYSIIYAADGSDGLEIFEYFSNGTLMKRGSYTTGITNCFGVSVDILNNLAFLSCGSDGIIVLDTLNPYEPEYMTTLDHSNSDARSVRYTANTLFVADGEAGFRVYNYSNEDNILLSDEFPISQGVVENVFWQLGDIVYVAAGTEGVYCLNTTDINNVTQISQTTFKEGYVHDVLYFSNNLFIANNLNIKVLNLASLVNPSIRTSLTYAGQPNQLAVSEEVGLLANGIVGLDIINITDPANPIIYSKYQPENVTFYDVEIINSTIFCATNLGLEMIDISDLTSPVKLKAVEVGTTRALALASDYAFLLTTTQEMAVVDISNPFTASEVARISLANNGLDISIEGTTAYLATGASGFQIIDITTPTNPTIVTTKATSNALGICIEGTVVAIADGTTGVKLYNVSNPSVSVDLFSETLNSGSINATKVACKDDDLFVSAMENGAYHLNISDPTNISLLGHFNDGGNANAVGIQESLIYIADDKDSFEILGRDTDGDEIADYNEDNIYGTDKNNPDTDGDGLNDGFELNYWENRSIDPLDDLDGDGLGHLLDPDSDNDTLLDGDEVNVYNTDPLDPDTDGDGLTDDEEITLGSDGFITDPTNEDTDSDGLGDYEEIFTYKTNATNPDSDFDGPFDGWEITYNFNPLINDSYFDNDTDDLDAAEEFIYNTDPFNEDTDDDGLTDGEEVKLYSTDPTNEDTDGDFIDDKWEIDNSLNPLDKTDAQNDPDGDGLVNYDEYFYRTDPNDVDSDGDGLEDKWEVYHGTNPVLADQNDDDDNDGLTNLEEFQEGTHPNDPDTDDDGFTDFYELESGSDPLDPNDYPITTPFSSPTGMSIWIVIPSLSLAISFIVLYWKRSMKNQ
;
A
#
# COMPACT_ATOMS: atom_id res chain seq x y z
N MET A 1 -30.63 48.85 6.29
CA MET A 1 -31.90 49.62 6.44
C MET A 1 -33.08 48.66 6.26
N LYS A 2 -34.33 49.14 6.37
CA LYS A 2 -35.58 48.39 6.04
C LYS A 2 -35.42 47.55 4.75
N ARG A 3 -35.84 46.28 4.67
CA ARG A 3 -37.17 45.65 4.92
C ARG A 3 -38.24 46.14 3.95
N GLN A 4 -38.67 45.29 3.00
CA GLN A 4 -40.04 45.15 2.43
C GLN A 4 -40.01 44.27 1.15
N MET A 5 -40.98 43.39 0.82
CA MET A 5 -42.09 42.83 1.63
C MET A 5 -42.84 41.67 0.91
N LYS A 6 -43.17 40.59 1.64
CA LYS A 6 -44.39 39.72 1.61
C LYS A 6 -44.92 39.14 0.28
N SER A 7 -45.20 37.83 0.15
CA SER A 7 -46.03 36.87 0.96
C SER A 7 -47.56 36.94 0.77
N LEU A 8 -48.17 35.79 0.46
CA LEU A 8 -49.47 35.23 0.93
C LEU A 8 -49.34 33.68 0.81
N MET A 9 -49.70 32.74 1.72
CA MET A 9 -50.84 32.54 2.66
C MET A 9 -52.16 32.11 1.96
N ILE A 10 -53.04 31.19 2.43
CA ILE A 10 -53.15 30.17 3.55
C ILE A 10 -54.49 29.35 3.29
N LEU A 11 -54.91 28.15 3.75
CA LEU A 11 -54.66 27.09 4.79
C LEU A 11 -55.29 25.75 4.23
N GLY A 12 -55.22 24.51 4.76
CA GLY A 12 -54.57 23.87 5.93
C GLY A 12 -55.54 23.21 6.96
N LEU A 13 -55.14 22.05 7.53
CA LEU A 13 -55.74 21.20 8.61
C LEU A 13 -56.95 20.27 8.36
N ILE A 14 -56.81 18.99 8.78
CA ILE A 14 -57.64 18.11 9.66
C ILE A 14 -56.90 16.74 9.70
N THR A 15 -56.33 16.17 10.78
CA THR A 15 -56.70 15.86 12.19
C THR A 15 -57.56 14.61 12.43
N LEU A 16 -56.90 13.54 12.88
CA LEU A 16 -57.30 12.54 13.91
C LEU A 16 -58.50 11.60 13.68
N LEU A 17 -58.23 10.28 13.75
CA LEU A 17 -59.06 9.31 14.51
C LEU A 17 -58.31 7.99 14.80
N PHE A 18 -58.37 7.51 16.06
CA PHE A 18 -57.89 6.18 16.48
C PHE A 18 -58.85 5.05 16.04
N PHE A 19 -58.32 3.85 15.79
CA PHE A 19 -58.91 2.61 16.32
C PHE A 19 -57.87 1.48 16.47
N SER A 20 -57.89 0.79 17.61
CA SER A 20 -57.03 -0.37 17.91
C SER A 20 -57.81 -1.68 17.77
N ILE A 21 -57.14 -2.77 17.37
CA ILE A 21 -57.46 -4.17 17.71
C ILE A 21 -56.15 -4.99 17.59
N PRO A 22 -55.77 -5.80 18.59
CA PRO A 22 -54.65 -6.73 18.49
C PRO A 22 -55.11 -8.13 18.03
N ILE A 23 -54.20 -8.90 17.42
CA ILE A 23 -54.35 -10.36 17.27
C ILE A 23 -53.12 -11.03 17.89
N THR A 24 -53.37 -11.79 18.96
CA THR A 24 -52.39 -12.68 19.60
C THR A 24 -52.64 -14.13 19.17
N ALA A 25 -51.61 -14.98 19.30
CA ALA A 25 -51.61 -16.46 19.25
C ALA A 25 -51.28 -17.07 17.86
N THR A 26 -50.48 -18.16 17.74
CA THR A 26 -49.84 -18.96 18.81
C THR A 26 -48.61 -19.75 18.33
N ARG A 27 -47.66 -19.93 19.25
CA ARG A 27 -46.53 -20.87 19.24
C ARG A 27 -46.96 -22.35 19.08
N GLU A 28 -46.46 -23.02 18.05
CA GLU A 28 -46.22 -24.49 17.92
C GLU A 28 -45.58 -24.70 16.52
N GLY A 29 -44.43 -25.37 16.31
CA GLY A 29 -43.51 -26.03 17.25
C GLY A 29 -43.38 -27.54 17.04
N GLU A 30 -43.04 -28.01 15.84
CA GLU A 30 -42.84 -29.44 15.54
C GLU A 30 -41.63 -29.69 14.61
N ASN A 31 -40.76 -30.63 15.02
CA ASN A 31 -39.60 -31.08 14.21
C ASN A 31 -40.08 -32.06 13.12
N ILE A 32 -39.45 -32.05 11.94
CA ILE A 32 -39.60 -33.14 10.93
C ILE A 32 -38.23 -33.59 10.45
N GLU A 33 -38.07 -34.91 10.31
CA GLU A 33 -36.79 -35.60 10.08
C GLU A 33 -36.32 -35.52 8.61
N LEU A 34 -35.00 -35.41 8.41
CA LEU A 34 -34.31 -35.64 7.14
C LEU A 34 -34.68 -37.01 6.54
N LEU A 35 -35.28 -37.02 5.35
CA LEU A 35 -35.56 -38.23 4.57
C LEU A 35 -35.20 -38.04 3.09
N SER A 36 -34.03 -38.55 2.72
CA SER A 36 -33.54 -38.50 1.35
C SER A 36 -34.32 -39.43 0.40
N LEU A 37 -34.69 -38.90 -0.76
CA LEU A 37 -35.09 -39.68 -1.94
C LEU A 37 -34.59 -38.99 -3.22
N LYS A 38 -34.76 -39.67 -4.36
CA LYS A 38 -33.90 -39.54 -5.53
C LYS A 38 -34.68 -39.38 -6.84
N ASP A 39 -34.08 -38.62 -7.75
CA ASP A 39 -34.13 -38.72 -9.22
C ASP A 39 -35.40 -38.25 -9.99
N GLU A 40 -35.12 -37.46 -11.05
CA GLU A 40 -35.82 -37.33 -12.35
C GLU A 40 -37.13 -36.50 -12.53
N ASP A 41 -36.93 -35.28 -13.07
CA ASP A 41 -37.53 -34.74 -14.32
C ASP A 41 -38.97 -34.15 -14.33
N GLY A 42 -39.16 -33.00 -15.01
CA GLY A 42 -40.48 -32.59 -15.54
C GLY A 42 -41.13 -31.24 -15.16
N SER A 43 -40.44 -30.11 -15.36
CA SER A 43 -41.00 -28.77 -15.70
C SER A 43 -42.16 -28.15 -14.87
N ASN A 44 -41.86 -27.09 -14.11
CA ASN A 44 -42.77 -25.95 -13.87
C ASN A 44 -41.97 -24.70 -13.39
N PRO A 45 -41.96 -23.56 -14.11
CA PRO A 45 -41.37 -22.31 -13.61
C PRO A 45 -42.31 -21.61 -12.62
N GLY A 46 -41.78 -20.72 -11.78
CA GLY A 46 -42.57 -19.98 -10.77
C GLY A 46 -42.51 -20.55 -9.35
N ALA A 47 -41.30 -20.89 -8.91
CA ALA A 47 -40.89 -20.95 -7.50
C ALA A 47 -39.36 -20.92 -7.49
N TYR A 48 -38.75 -19.80 -7.11
CA TYR A 48 -37.34 -19.77 -6.76
C TYR A 48 -37.22 -20.40 -5.37
N ASP A 49 -36.59 -21.56 -5.27
CA ASP A 49 -36.12 -22.05 -3.96
C ASP A 49 -35.07 -21.05 -3.48
N LYS A 50 -35.24 -20.42 -2.30
CA LYS A 50 -34.13 -19.72 -1.63
C LYS A 50 -33.02 -20.75 -1.39
N LYS A 51 -32.02 -20.74 -2.27
CA LYS A 51 -30.75 -21.40 -2.00
C LYS A 51 -30.04 -20.52 -0.98
N ALA A 52 -29.88 -21.03 0.24
CA ALA A 52 -28.70 -20.66 0.99
C ALA A 52 -27.48 -21.01 0.11
N ILE A 53 -26.69 -20.00 -0.28
CA ILE A 53 -25.40 -20.23 -0.92
C ILE A 53 -24.51 -20.90 0.14
N ASN A 54 -23.72 -21.87 -0.29
CA ASN A 54 -22.80 -22.57 0.62
C ASN A 54 -21.52 -21.72 0.69
N PRO A 55 -21.12 -21.19 1.87
CA PRO A 55 -20.07 -20.16 2.00
C PRO A 55 -18.64 -20.72 1.84
N GLU A 56 -18.41 -21.58 0.84
CA GLU A 56 -17.10 -22.19 0.53
C GLU A 56 -16.49 -21.71 -0.81
N GLU A 57 -17.07 -20.70 -1.49
CA GLU A 57 -16.56 -20.16 -2.77
C GLU A 57 -16.45 -18.61 -2.81
N GLN A 58 -16.00 -18.00 -1.71
CA GLN A 58 -15.12 -16.82 -1.78
C GLN A 58 -13.75 -17.20 -1.19
N GLU A 59 -12.66 -17.02 -1.95
CA GLU A 59 -11.29 -17.28 -1.45
C GLU A 59 -10.80 -16.10 -0.58
N PHE A 60 -11.42 -15.92 0.59
CA PHE A 60 -10.80 -15.15 1.65
C PHE A 60 -9.46 -15.79 2.05
N SER A 61 -8.50 -14.94 2.43
CA SER A 61 -7.22 -15.35 3.00
C SER A 61 -7.43 -16.41 4.09
N THR A 62 -6.50 -17.37 4.23
CA THR A 62 -6.68 -18.54 5.12
C THR A 62 -6.91 -18.11 6.56
N HIS A 63 -8.18 -17.99 6.96
CA HIS A 63 -8.54 -17.41 8.25
C HIS A 63 -7.93 -18.22 9.38
N PHE A 64 -7.37 -17.46 10.32
CA PHE A 64 -6.81 -17.98 11.56
C PHE A 64 -7.96 -18.56 12.37
N ILE A 65 -8.08 -19.90 12.39
CA ILE A 65 -9.26 -20.58 12.94
C ILE A 65 -9.35 -20.30 14.46
N SER A 66 -10.13 -19.28 14.80
CA SER A 66 -10.66 -19.08 16.13
C SER A 66 -11.80 -20.09 16.31
N GLU A 67 -11.80 -20.82 17.43
CA GLU A 67 -12.95 -21.61 17.87
C GLU A 67 -13.21 -21.18 19.32
N GLY A 68 -14.36 -20.57 19.64
CA GLY A 68 -14.84 -20.36 21.02
C GLY A 68 -14.03 -19.42 21.93
N ILE A 69 -12.95 -18.81 21.40
CA ILE A 69 -12.21 -17.70 22.00
C ILE A 69 -11.73 -16.77 20.88
N THR A 70 -11.96 -15.47 21.04
CA THR A 70 -11.64 -14.43 20.04
C THR A 70 -11.08 -13.17 20.72
N LYS A 71 -10.60 -12.20 19.94
CA LYS A 71 -9.93 -10.99 20.43
C LYS A 71 -10.93 -10.04 21.08
N VAL A 72 -10.57 -9.53 22.27
CA VAL A 72 -11.31 -8.48 23.00
C VAL A 72 -10.65 -7.11 22.76
N GLY A 73 -9.32 -7.08 22.76
CA GLY A 73 -8.50 -5.91 22.51
C GLY A 73 -7.02 -6.26 22.57
N GLU A 74 -6.16 -5.36 22.12
CA GLU A 74 -4.73 -5.62 21.95
C GLU A 74 -3.89 -4.37 22.26
N PHE A 75 -2.60 -4.58 22.50
CA PHE A 75 -1.62 -3.50 22.60
C PHE A 75 -0.35 -3.87 21.82
N ASP A 76 -0.30 -3.48 20.55
CA ASP A 76 0.93 -3.51 19.76
C ASP A 76 1.96 -2.49 20.28
N ASP A 77 3.19 -2.98 20.40
CA ASP A 77 4.40 -2.24 20.76
C ASP A 77 5.50 -2.42 19.69
N ASP A 78 5.39 -3.39 18.80
CA ASP A 78 6.46 -3.97 17.99
C ASP A 78 6.78 -3.16 16.71
N TYR A 79 7.03 -1.86 16.91
CA TYR A 79 7.98 -1.15 16.04
C TYR A 79 9.38 -1.74 16.27
N GLY A 80 9.68 -2.81 15.52
CA GLY A 80 10.89 -3.62 15.60
C GLY A 80 12.15 -2.91 15.12
N ASN A 81 13.01 -3.60 14.35
CA ASN A 81 14.28 -3.01 13.94
C ASN A 81 14.07 -1.68 13.17
N ALA A 82 14.92 -0.65 13.35
CA ALA A 82 14.99 0.42 12.34
C ALA A 82 16.03 0.02 11.31
N TYR A 83 15.59 -0.07 10.07
CA TYR A 83 16.40 -0.27 8.89
C TYR A 83 16.76 1.08 8.26
N LYS A 84 15.78 1.96 8.03
CA LYS A 84 15.94 3.18 7.20
C LYS A 84 15.13 4.38 7.69
N PHE A 85 15.55 5.60 7.29
CA PHE A 85 14.93 6.85 7.72
C PHE A 85 14.57 7.83 6.59
N SER A 86 13.30 8.22 6.53
CA SER A 86 12.86 9.47 5.88
C SER A 86 12.47 10.54 6.91
N ARG A 87 12.27 11.79 6.48
CA ARG A 87 12.00 12.92 7.41
C ARG A 87 11.24 14.09 6.78
N SER A 88 9.92 14.12 6.98
CA SER A 88 9.12 15.34 6.75
C SER A 88 9.17 16.28 7.96
N GLY A 89 9.72 17.48 7.76
CA GLY A 89 9.78 18.54 8.77
C GLY A 89 10.48 18.10 10.08
N SER A 90 9.67 17.82 11.11
CA SER A 90 10.09 17.41 12.46
C SER A 90 9.60 16.01 12.88
N ARG A 91 9.01 15.27 11.94
CA ARG A 91 8.74 13.83 12.04
C ARG A 91 9.86 13.08 11.31
N LEU A 92 10.37 12.03 11.93
CA LEU A 92 11.20 10.98 11.34
C LEU A 92 10.26 9.82 11.02
N TYR A 93 10.33 9.29 9.80
CA TYR A 93 9.59 8.11 9.36
C TYR A 93 10.61 6.99 9.33
N VAL A 94 10.28 5.86 9.97
CA VAL A 94 11.23 4.79 10.27
C VAL A 94 10.66 3.51 9.69
N ALA A 95 11.36 2.93 8.72
CA ALA A 95 11.03 1.63 8.15
C ALA A 95 11.79 0.53 8.89
N GLY A 96 11.13 -0.59 9.18
CA GLY A 96 11.65 -1.73 9.92
C GLY A 96 11.26 -3.09 9.33
N LEU A 97 12.25 -3.97 9.16
CA LEU A 97 12.04 -5.27 8.50
C LEU A 97 11.22 -6.26 9.34
N ASP A 98 11.16 -6.04 10.66
CA ASP A 98 10.47 -6.90 11.64
C ASP A 98 9.47 -6.05 12.47
N GLY A 99 8.76 -5.10 11.85
CA GLY A 99 7.92 -4.14 12.59
C GLY A 99 7.51 -2.86 11.87
N GLY A 100 7.22 -2.96 10.56
CA GLY A 100 6.56 -1.93 9.76
C GLY A 100 7.11 -0.50 9.87
N ILE A 101 6.21 0.47 10.05
CA ILE A 101 6.47 1.90 10.00
C ILE A 101 6.25 2.57 11.36
N SER A 102 7.23 3.33 11.84
CA SER A 102 7.06 4.18 13.04
C SER A 102 7.31 5.67 12.76
N VAL A 103 6.40 6.53 13.26
CA VAL A 103 6.46 7.99 13.07
C VAL A 103 6.97 8.68 14.33
N VAL A 104 8.24 9.07 14.35
CA VAL A 104 8.93 9.59 15.54
C VAL A 104 9.10 11.12 15.51
N ASN A 105 8.60 11.80 16.54
CA ASN A 105 8.77 13.23 16.74
C ASN A 105 10.19 13.56 17.23
N ILE A 106 10.97 14.26 16.39
CA ILE A 106 12.37 14.64 16.66
C ILE A 106 12.56 16.12 17.02
N ASN A 107 11.49 16.85 17.36
CA ASN A 107 11.59 18.25 17.83
C ASN A 107 12.46 18.41 19.08
N ASN A 108 12.52 17.38 19.93
CA ASN A 108 13.36 17.34 21.11
C ASN A 108 14.39 16.20 21.01
N PRO A 109 15.60 16.42 20.45
CA PRO A 109 16.61 15.36 20.32
C PRO A 109 17.23 14.87 21.64
N ASP A 110 16.82 15.42 22.80
CA ASP A 110 17.10 14.81 24.12
C ASP A 110 16.02 13.79 24.55
N LYS A 111 14.83 13.83 23.93
CA LYS A 111 13.70 12.92 24.11
C LYS A 111 12.88 12.83 22.81
N PRO A 112 13.30 12.03 21.80
CA PRO A 112 12.39 11.64 20.72
C PRO A 112 11.18 10.89 21.29
N VAL A 113 10.05 10.95 20.59
CA VAL A 113 8.77 10.37 21.03
C VAL A 113 8.09 9.75 19.82
N VAL A 114 7.77 8.45 19.86
CA VAL A 114 6.88 7.80 18.88
C VAL A 114 5.52 8.49 18.92
N LEU A 115 4.95 8.81 17.77
CA LEU A 115 3.60 9.38 17.64
C LEU A 115 2.56 8.28 17.37
N GLY A 116 2.94 7.28 16.58
CA GLY A 116 2.19 6.07 16.27
C GLY A 116 3.01 5.20 15.32
N ASN A 117 2.52 3.98 15.11
CA ASN A 117 3.10 2.95 14.27
C ASN A 117 2.05 2.44 13.26
N PHE A 118 2.50 1.62 12.32
CA PHE A 118 1.68 0.73 11.49
C PHE A 118 2.50 -0.52 11.16
N TRP A 119 1.94 -1.70 11.37
CA TRP A 119 2.52 -2.97 10.91
C TRP A 119 1.39 -3.99 10.69
N ASP A 120 1.48 -4.78 9.64
CA ASP A 120 0.51 -5.80 9.22
C ASP A 120 1.16 -7.18 9.03
N GLY A 121 2.40 -7.34 9.50
CA GLY A 121 3.25 -8.52 9.28
C GLY A 121 4.34 -8.34 8.22
N GLY A 122 4.31 -7.26 7.43
CA GLY A 122 5.29 -6.95 6.39
C GLY A 122 6.74 -6.69 6.87
N SER A 123 7.65 -6.55 5.91
CA SER A 123 9.06 -6.18 6.06
C SER A 123 9.40 -4.84 5.39
N ALA A 124 9.06 -3.72 6.03
CA ALA A 124 9.30 -2.38 5.50
C ALA A 124 10.80 -2.04 5.32
N TYR A 125 11.25 -1.91 4.07
CA TYR A 125 12.63 -1.54 3.70
C TYR A 125 12.85 -0.03 3.54
N GLU A 126 11.86 0.73 3.05
CA GLU A 126 11.91 2.20 2.92
C GLU A 126 10.51 2.80 3.15
N ALA A 127 10.45 4.02 3.68
CA ALA A 127 9.19 4.71 3.95
C ALA A 127 9.30 6.20 3.65
N THR A 128 8.77 6.63 2.51
CA THR A 128 8.77 8.02 2.06
C THR A 128 7.39 8.68 2.24
N ILE A 129 7.29 10.00 2.09
CA ILE A 129 6.16 10.79 2.62
C ILE A 129 5.83 11.99 1.73
N SER A 130 4.61 12.02 1.20
CA SER A 130 4.05 13.14 0.43
C SER A 130 2.79 13.69 1.10
N GLY A 131 2.88 14.88 1.69
CA GLY A 131 1.76 15.47 2.43
C GLY A 131 1.48 14.75 3.75
N THR A 132 0.39 13.99 3.80
CA THR A 132 -0.01 13.08 4.89
C THR A 132 0.28 11.62 4.56
N THR A 133 0.25 11.25 3.27
CA THR A 133 0.38 9.88 2.77
C THR A 133 1.82 9.37 2.83
N ILE A 134 2.01 8.21 3.47
CA ILE A 134 3.25 7.44 3.51
C ILE A 134 3.24 6.44 2.35
N PHE A 135 4.39 6.25 1.71
CA PHE A 135 4.60 5.23 0.68
C PHE A 135 5.71 4.30 1.17
N VAL A 136 5.45 2.99 1.16
CA VAL A 136 6.33 1.98 1.76
C VAL A 136 6.80 0.99 0.69
N ALA A 137 8.11 0.69 0.69
CA ALA A 137 8.64 -0.49 0.01
C ALA A 137 8.62 -1.64 1.02
N ASP A 138 7.60 -2.48 0.95
CA ASP A 138 7.32 -3.51 1.96
C ASP A 138 7.74 -4.91 1.51
N GLY A 139 8.93 -4.98 0.89
CA GLY A 139 9.55 -6.25 0.53
C GLY A 139 8.65 -7.08 -0.39
N THR A 140 8.29 -8.28 0.08
CA THR A 140 7.46 -9.25 -0.66
C THR A 140 6.03 -8.82 -0.89
N ASP A 141 5.58 -7.74 -0.24
CA ASP A 141 4.23 -7.24 -0.30
C ASP A 141 4.12 -5.99 -1.19
N GLY A 142 5.27 -5.53 -1.72
CA GLY A 142 5.37 -4.61 -2.84
C GLY A 142 5.44 -3.14 -2.45
N LEU A 143 4.65 -2.31 -3.12
CA LEU A 143 4.52 -0.87 -2.86
C LEU A 143 3.20 -0.59 -2.15
N GLU A 144 3.28 -0.07 -0.93
CA GLU A 144 2.10 0.26 -0.12
C GLU A 144 1.91 1.76 0.05
N ILE A 145 0.67 2.13 0.34
CA ILE A 145 0.21 3.49 0.59
C ILE A 145 -0.56 3.50 1.90
N LEU A 146 -0.12 4.32 2.85
CA LEU A 146 -0.77 4.49 4.16
C LEU A 146 -1.18 5.96 4.36
N ASP A 147 -2.38 6.23 4.86
CA ASP A 147 -2.69 7.56 5.37
C ASP A 147 -2.10 7.74 6.77
N ALA A 148 -1.51 8.92 6.99
CA ALA A 148 -1.03 9.39 8.28
C ALA A 148 -1.48 10.84 8.53
N SER A 149 -2.73 11.15 8.12
CA SER A 149 -3.39 12.42 8.41
C SER A 149 -3.57 12.62 9.92
N ASP A 150 -4.01 11.58 10.64
CA ASP A 150 -3.60 11.35 12.02
C ASP A 150 -2.42 10.37 12.07
N VAL A 151 -1.43 10.70 12.91
CA VAL A 151 -0.25 9.86 13.15
C VAL A 151 -0.37 9.03 14.42
N THR A 152 -1.51 9.08 15.12
CA THR A 152 -1.84 8.13 16.19
C THR A 152 -2.75 6.99 15.71
N ASN A 153 -3.26 7.06 14.48
CA ASN A 153 -4.03 6.00 13.81
C ASN A 153 -3.64 6.01 12.32
N ILE A 154 -2.60 5.26 11.98
CA ILE A 154 -2.08 5.16 10.61
C ILE A 154 -2.78 3.97 9.95
N GLN A 155 -3.31 4.14 8.75
CA GLN A 155 -4.19 3.16 8.09
C GLN A 155 -3.74 2.89 6.65
N LYS A 156 -3.93 1.66 6.17
CA LYS A 156 -3.51 1.20 4.83
C LYS A 156 -4.55 1.62 3.79
N GLU A 157 -4.22 2.60 2.95
CA GLU A 157 -5.07 3.05 1.84
C GLU A 157 -5.06 2.05 0.68
N LYS A 158 -3.88 1.51 0.34
CA LYS A 158 -3.70 0.65 -0.83
C LYS A 158 -2.40 -0.15 -0.81
N GLN A 159 -2.42 -1.32 -1.44
CA GLN A 159 -1.25 -2.13 -1.77
C GLN A 159 -1.14 -2.30 -3.30
N TYR A 160 0.08 -2.37 -3.82
CA TYR A 160 0.39 -2.81 -5.18
C TYR A 160 1.46 -3.90 -5.15
N TYR A 161 1.08 -5.10 -5.57
CA TYR A 161 1.96 -6.27 -5.65
C TYR A 161 1.73 -7.02 -6.96
N ASP A 162 2.80 -7.39 -7.65
CA ASP A 162 2.78 -8.14 -8.91
C ASP A 162 3.72 -9.36 -8.94
N GLY A 163 4.35 -9.69 -7.79
CA GLY A 163 5.27 -10.82 -7.64
C GLY A 163 6.72 -10.43 -7.33
N GLY A 164 7.06 -9.13 -7.33
CA GLY A 164 8.40 -8.60 -7.08
C GLY A 164 8.88 -8.66 -5.63
N THR A 165 9.88 -7.84 -5.30
CA THR A 165 10.29 -7.55 -3.92
C THR A 165 10.86 -6.12 -3.83
N CYS A 166 10.10 -5.20 -3.24
CA CYS A 166 10.43 -3.77 -3.23
C CYS A 166 11.39 -3.40 -2.09
N TYR A 167 12.49 -2.70 -2.40
CA TYR A 167 13.57 -2.37 -1.46
C TYR A 167 13.83 -0.86 -1.22
N ASP A 168 13.46 0.01 -2.17
CA ASP A 168 13.72 1.46 -2.06
C ASP A 168 12.77 2.28 -2.94
N LEU A 169 12.45 3.51 -2.50
CA LEU A 169 11.54 4.43 -3.20
C LEU A 169 12.20 5.80 -3.37
N ALA A 170 12.22 6.31 -4.60
CA ALA A 170 12.63 7.69 -4.90
C ALA A 170 11.50 8.46 -5.60
N PHE A 171 11.31 9.72 -5.18
CA PHE A 171 10.20 10.57 -5.63
C PHE A 171 10.68 11.68 -6.57
N VAL A 172 9.93 11.90 -7.66
CA VAL A 172 10.11 13.05 -8.56
C VAL A 172 8.84 13.90 -8.57
N GLY A 173 8.99 15.16 -8.16
CA GLY A 173 7.88 16.12 -8.07
C GLY A 173 6.93 15.79 -6.91
N TYR A 174 5.68 15.49 -7.25
CA TYR A 174 4.62 15.13 -6.29
C TYR A 174 3.84 13.87 -6.68
N SER A 175 4.13 13.29 -7.85
CA SER A 175 3.32 12.21 -8.45
C SER A 175 4.14 11.02 -8.94
N ILE A 176 5.41 11.18 -9.35
CA ILE A 176 6.18 10.06 -9.94
C ILE A 176 7.00 9.38 -8.85
N ILE A 177 6.82 8.06 -8.73
CA ILE A 177 7.51 7.18 -7.79
C ILE A 177 8.35 6.19 -8.60
N TYR A 178 9.63 6.10 -8.26
CA TYR A 178 10.57 5.12 -8.78
C TYR A 178 10.84 4.10 -7.67
N ALA A 179 10.57 2.82 -7.93
CA ALA A 179 10.75 1.73 -6.98
C ALA A 179 11.86 0.77 -7.42
N ALA A 180 12.82 0.50 -6.54
CA ALA A 180 13.87 -0.50 -6.76
C ALA A 180 13.33 -1.88 -6.35
N ASP A 181 13.05 -2.72 -7.34
CA ASP A 181 12.20 -3.90 -7.17
C ASP A 181 12.94 -5.20 -7.53
N GLY A 182 13.95 -5.54 -6.72
CA GLY A 182 14.60 -6.85 -6.72
C GLY A 182 14.95 -7.36 -8.12
N SER A 183 14.40 -8.51 -8.50
CA SER A 183 14.62 -9.17 -9.80
C SER A 183 14.12 -8.39 -11.02
N ASP A 184 13.18 -7.48 -10.82
CA ASP A 184 12.43 -6.77 -11.84
C ASP A 184 12.92 -5.31 -11.98
N GLY A 185 13.85 -4.92 -11.09
CA GLY A 185 14.89 -3.92 -11.32
C GLY A 185 14.45 -2.52 -10.93
N LEU A 186 13.76 -1.83 -11.84
CA LEU A 186 13.23 -0.49 -11.61
C LEU A 186 11.82 -0.37 -12.16
N GLU A 187 10.92 0.03 -11.29
CA GLU A 187 9.49 0.22 -11.55
C GLU A 187 9.15 1.71 -11.49
N ILE A 188 8.22 2.18 -12.33
CA ILE A 188 7.74 3.58 -12.30
C ILE A 188 6.22 3.61 -12.13
N PHE A 189 5.78 4.31 -11.09
CA PHE A 189 4.38 4.57 -10.79
C PHE A 189 4.06 6.06 -10.86
N GLU A 190 2.81 6.38 -11.19
CA GLU A 190 2.23 7.72 -11.11
C GLU A 190 1.07 7.72 -10.11
N TYR A 191 1.21 8.54 -9.06
CA TYR A 191 0.24 8.79 -8.01
C TYR A 191 -0.50 10.10 -8.29
N PHE A 192 -1.83 10.03 -8.32
CA PHE A 192 -2.71 11.12 -8.68
C PHE A 192 -3.33 11.80 -7.47
N SER A 193 -3.74 13.06 -7.61
CA SER A 193 -4.32 13.87 -6.51
C SER A 193 -5.73 13.44 -6.06
N ASN A 194 -6.25 12.34 -6.60
CA ASN A 194 -7.47 11.64 -6.20
C ASN A 194 -7.17 10.29 -5.50
N GLY A 195 -5.92 10.02 -5.11
CA GLY A 195 -5.50 8.77 -4.47
C GLY A 195 -5.17 7.62 -5.43
N THR A 196 -5.44 7.75 -6.74
CA THR A 196 -5.14 6.66 -7.68
C THR A 196 -3.64 6.50 -7.89
N LEU A 197 -3.10 5.31 -7.62
CA LEU A 197 -1.78 4.86 -8.08
C LEU A 197 -1.94 4.03 -9.38
N MET A 198 -1.10 4.29 -10.37
CA MET A 198 -0.97 3.46 -11.58
C MET A 198 0.50 3.18 -11.92
N LYS A 199 0.84 1.93 -12.24
CA LYS A 199 2.11 1.59 -12.90
C LYS A 199 2.14 2.21 -14.30
N ARG A 200 3.27 2.82 -14.67
CA ARG A 200 3.46 3.57 -15.94
C ARG A 200 4.59 3.02 -16.79
N GLY A 201 5.60 2.43 -16.19
CA GLY A 201 6.73 1.85 -16.89
C GLY A 201 7.57 0.96 -15.97
N SER A 202 8.52 0.25 -16.56
CA SER A 202 9.56 -0.50 -15.84
C SER A 202 10.80 -0.67 -16.72
N TYR A 203 11.95 -0.93 -16.09
CA TYR A 203 13.22 -1.14 -16.77
C TYR A 203 13.85 -2.48 -16.36
N THR A 204 13.68 -3.48 -17.24
CA THR A 204 14.20 -4.85 -17.09
C THR A 204 15.20 -5.26 -18.19
N THR A 205 15.35 -4.46 -19.25
CA THR A 205 15.89 -4.94 -20.53
C THR A 205 17.36 -4.55 -20.79
N GLY A 206 18.27 -5.51 -20.63
CA GLY A 206 19.61 -5.45 -21.25
C GLY A 206 20.73 -6.09 -20.44
N ILE A 207 20.58 -6.20 -19.13
CA ILE A 207 21.63 -6.68 -18.20
C ILE A 207 21.13 -7.94 -17.50
N THR A 208 21.88 -9.03 -17.60
CA THR A 208 21.57 -10.26 -16.87
C THR A 208 21.99 -10.13 -15.41
N ASN A 209 21.00 -10.24 -14.50
CA ASN A 209 21.13 -10.31 -13.03
C ASN A 209 21.23 -9.00 -12.23
N CYS A 210 20.80 -7.84 -12.75
CA CYS A 210 20.56 -6.70 -11.85
C CYS A 210 19.53 -7.12 -10.78
N PHE A 211 19.84 -6.79 -9.52
CA PHE A 211 18.93 -6.95 -8.40
C PHE A 211 18.79 -5.58 -7.73
N GLY A 212 17.67 -4.89 -7.95
CA GLY A 212 17.47 -3.50 -7.50
C GLY A 212 17.36 -3.40 -5.98
N VAL A 213 18.38 -2.81 -5.33
CA VAL A 213 18.43 -2.64 -3.86
C VAL A 213 18.20 -1.19 -3.42
N SER A 214 18.58 -0.22 -4.26
CA SER A 214 18.42 1.21 -3.94
C SER A 214 18.35 2.07 -5.19
N VAL A 215 17.50 3.10 -5.18
CA VAL A 215 17.36 4.09 -6.26
C VAL A 215 17.44 5.52 -5.70
N ASP A 216 18.06 6.42 -6.46
CA ASP A 216 18.05 7.87 -6.21
C ASP A 216 17.96 8.59 -7.57
N ILE A 217 17.28 9.73 -7.63
CA ILE A 217 16.95 10.44 -8.89
C ILE A 217 17.47 11.88 -8.88
N LEU A 218 18.21 12.27 -9.91
CA LEU A 218 18.75 13.62 -10.08
C LEU A 218 18.44 14.17 -11.47
N ASN A 219 17.69 15.28 -11.55
CA ASN A 219 17.25 15.89 -12.80
C ASN A 219 16.49 14.87 -13.67
N ASN A 220 17.14 14.38 -14.73
CA ASN A 220 16.66 13.38 -15.66
C ASN A 220 17.52 12.11 -15.60
N LEU A 221 18.15 11.79 -14.46
CA LEU A 221 18.92 10.55 -14.29
C LEU A 221 18.40 9.72 -13.11
N ALA A 222 18.20 8.43 -13.33
CA ALA A 222 18.03 7.43 -12.27
C ALA A 222 19.34 6.68 -12.02
N PHE A 223 19.68 6.49 -10.74
CA PHE A 223 20.82 5.70 -10.30
C PHE A 223 20.34 4.46 -9.54
N LEU A 224 20.24 3.32 -10.24
CA LEU A 224 19.80 2.05 -9.66
C LEU A 224 21.01 1.23 -9.19
N SER A 225 21.04 0.91 -7.89
CA SER A 225 22.05 0.04 -7.27
C SER A 225 21.65 -1.43 -7.44
N CYS A 226 22.43 -2.17 -8.24
CA CYS A 226 22.18 -3.57 -8.63
C CYS A 226 23.02 -4.59 -7.83
N GLY A 227 23.44 -4.27 -6.60
CA GLY A 227 24.31 -5.14 -5.81
C GLY A 227 25.64 -5.45 -6.51
N SER A 228 25.86 -6.73 -6.86
CA SER A 228 27.12 -7.19 -7.46
C SER A 228 27.41 -6.65 -8.86
N ASP A 229 26.39 -6.16 -9.57
CA ASP A 229 26.52 -5.63 -10.93
C ASP A 229 26.79 -4.11 -10.94
N GLY A 230 27.00 -3.51 -9.76
CA GLY A 230 27.33 -2.09 -9.58
C GLY A 230 26.10 -1.18 -9.63
N ILE A 231 26.23 -0.01 -10.25
CA ILE A 231 25.14 0.97 -10.41
C ILE A 231 24.81 1.10 -11.89
N ILE A 232 23.54 0.90 -12.26
CA ILE A 232 23.02 1.29 -13.57
C ILE A 232 22.63 2.77 -13.52
N VAL A 233 23.00 3.51 -14.57
CA VAL A 233 22.57 4.89 -14.79
C VAL A 233 21.64 4.91 -16.00
N LEU A 234 20.43 5.42 -15.79
CA LEU A 234 19.39 5.58 -16.82
C LEU A 234 19.09 7.06 -17.04
N ASP A 235 18.78 7.45 -18.28
CA ASP A 235 18.12 8.73 -18.59
C ASP A 235 16.61 8.57 -18.32
N THR A 236 16.00 9.56 -17.69
CA THR A 236 14.58 9.65 -17.34
C THR A 236 13.91 10.90 -17.93
N LEU A 237 14.45 11.45 -19.01
CA LEU A 237 13.84 12.52 -19.82
C LEU A 237 12.43 12.15 -20.27
N ASN A 238 12.20 10.88 -20.65
CA ASN A 238 10.89 10.25 -20.51
C ASN A 238 10.90 9.45 -19.18
N PRO A 239 10.11 9.83 -18.16
CA PRO A 239 10.10 9.13 -16.88
C PRO A 239 9.47 7.73 -16.98
N TYR A 240 8.67 7.45 -18.02
CA TYR A 240 7.94 6.20 -18.18
C TYR A 240 8.66 5.20 -19.11
N GLU A 241 9.61 5.68 -19.92
CA GLU A 241 10.47 4.88 -20.79
C GLU A 241 11.95 5.24 -20.55
N PRO A 242 12.53 4.87 -19.40
CA PRO A 242 13.90 5.25 -19.07
C PRO A 242 14.93 4.53 -19.94
N GLU A 243 15.87 5.27 -20.51
CA GLU A 243 16.89 4.75 -21.43
C GLU A 243 18.21 4.40 -20.72
N TYR A 244 18.86 3.30 -21.12
CA TYR A 244 20.17 2.94 -20.57
C TYR A 244 21.30 3.85 -21.04
N MET A 245 22.02 4.47 -20.10
CA MET A 245 23.24 5.24 -20.40
C MET A 245 24.52 4.44 -20.14
N THR A 246 24.72 3.95 -18.91
CA THR A 246 25.99 3.33 -18.50
C THR A 246 25.87 2.49 -17.22
N THR A 247 26.90 1.67 -16.92
CA THR A 247 27.05 0.95 -15.65
C THR A 247 28.35 1.35 -14.97
N LEU A 248 28.29 1.72 -13.69
CA LEU A 248 29.43 2.15 -12.87
C LEU A 248 30.02 0.98 -12.04
N ASP A 249 30.35 -0.13 -12.70
CA ASP A 249 30.95 -1.31 -12.09
C ASP A 249 32.44 -1.11 -11.69
N HIS A 250 32.86 -1.81 -10.64
CA HIS A 250 34.26 -2.00 -10.27
C HIS A 250 34.49 -3.43 -9.77
N SER A 251 35.70 -3.98 -9.95
CA SER A 251 35.96 -5.37 -9.57
C SER A 251 35.71 -5.61 -8.07
N ASN A 252 34.73 -6.46 -7.78
CA ASN A 252 34.12 -6.72 -6.46
C ASN A 252 33.20 -5.59 -5.94
N SER A 253 32.31 -5.04 -6.78
CA SER A 253 31.20 -4.19 -6.32
C SER A 253 30.17 -4.97 -5.51
N ASP A 254 29.46 -4.25 -4.64
CA ASP A 254 28.30 -4.70 -3.87
C ASP A 254 27.45 -3.46 -3.50
N ALA A 255 26.90 -2.80 -4.52
CA ALA A 255 26.25 -1.50 -4.40
C ALA A 255 24.93 -1.59 -3.63
N ARG A 256 24.88 -0.98 -2.43
CA ARG A 256 23.71 -1.01 -1.52
C ARG A 256 22.93 0.29 -1.47
N SER A 257 23.59 1.43 -1.66
CA SER A 257 22.94 2.74 -1.64
C SER A 257 23.78 3.75 -2.42
N VAL A 258 23.10 4.56 -3.20
CA VAL A 258 23.64 5.77 -3.82
C VAL A 258 23.01 6.98 -3.15
N ARG A 259 23.81 8.04 -2.93
CA ARG A 259 23.30 9.40 -2.67
C ARG A 259 24.14 10.44 -3.42
N TYR A 260 23.50 11.45 -3.99
CA TYR A 260 24.21 12.47 -4.80
C TYR A 260 24.32 13.86 -4.15
N THR A 261 25.20 14.67 -4.72
CA THR A 261 25.25 16.14 -4.61
C THR A 261 25.46 16.73 -6.00
N ALA A 262 25.30 18.05 -6.16
CA ALA A 262 25.34 18.74 -7.45
C ALA A 262 26.55 18.49 -8.38
N ASN A 263 27.65 17.93 -7.86
CA ASN A 263 28.85 17.59 -8.64
C ASN A 263 29.50 16.25 -8.23
N THR A 264 28.89 15.45 -7.35
CA THR A 264 29.55 14.27 -6.76
C THR A 264 28.53 13.22 -6.32
N LEU A 265 28.77 11.98 -6.73
CA LEU A 265 27.99 10.79 -6.38
C LEU A 265 28.74 10.01 -5.29
N PHE A 266 28.03 9.63 -4.23
CA PHE A 266 28.55 8.85 -3.11
C PHE A 266 27.89 7.47 -3.09
N VAL A 267 28.68 6.42 -2.84
CA VAL A 267 28.23 5.03 -2.95
C VAL A 267 28.60 4.23 -1.69
N ALA A 268 27.59 3.57 -1.13
CA ALA A 268 27.74 2.41 -0.24
C ALA A 268 27.97 1.16 -1.09
N ASP A 269 29.15 0.56 -1.00
CA ASP A 269 29.56 -0.60 -1.81
C ASP A 269 29.93 -1.79 -0.92
N GLY A 270 29.05 -2.12 0.03
CA GLY A 270 29.09 -3.37 0.80
C GLY A 270 30.42 -3.65 1.47
N GLU A 271 31.01 -4.83 1.19
CA GLU A 271 32.33 -5.23 1.72
C GLU A 271 33.52 -4.43 1.14
N ALA A 272 33.36 -3.75 -0.01
CA ALA A 272 34.45 -2.94 -0.59
C ALA A 272 34.57 -1.56 0.08
N GLY A 273 33.51 -1.07 0.72
CA GLY A 273 33.52 0.14 1.53
C GLY A 273 32.75 1.30 0.91
N PHE A 274 33.41 2.46 0.81
CA PHE A 274 32.80 3.71 0.36
C PHE A 274 33.51 4.24 -0.90
N ARG A 275 32.76 4.53 -1.97
CA ARG A 275 33.31 5.15 -3.20
C ARG A 275 32.78 6.56 -3.43
N VAL A 276 33.59 7.36 -4.13
CA VAL A 276 33.24 8.73 -4.56
C VAL A 276 33.49 8.88 -6.05
N TYR A 277 32.46 9.24 -6.81
CA TYR A 277 32.55 9.50 -8.25
C TYR A 277 32.34 10.99 -8.53
N ASN A 278 33.16 11.54 -9.43
CA ASN A 278 32.99 12.90 -9.93
C ASN A 278 31.83 12.94 -10.92
N TYR A 279 30.79 13.69 -10.56
CA TYR A 279 29.59 13.94 -11.35
C TYR A 279 29.63 15.40 -11.86
N SER A 280 30.75 15.81 -12.47
CA SER A 280 30.88 17.12 -13.12
C SER A 280 30.55 17.11 -14.62
N ASN A 281 30.27 15.93 -15.18
CA ASN A 281 29.79 15.73 -16.55
C ASN A 281 28.93 14.47 -16.57
N GLU A 282 27.69 14.59 -17.03
CA GLU A 282 26.68 13.53 -16.90
C GLU A 282 27.03 12.35 -17.84
N ASP A 283 27.54 12.61 -19.05
CA ASP A 283 28.04 11.58 -20.00
C ASP A 283 29.34 10.86 -19.56
N ASN A 284 29.99 11.27 -18.46
CA ASN A 284 31.34 10.79 -18.11
C ASN A 284 31.60 10.84 -16.60
N ILE A 285 30.84 10.00 -15.88
CA ILE A 285 30.95 9.83 -14.43
C ILE A 285 32.20 9.00 -14.10
N LEU A 286 33.13 9.56 -13.33
CA LEU A 286 34.45 8.95 -13.08
C LEU A 286 34.75 8.74 -11.59
N LEU A 287 35.11 7.51 -11.22
CA LEU A 287 35.60 7.17 -9.89
C LEU A 287 36.81 8.05 -9.53
N SER A 288 36.74 8.72 -8.38
CA SER A 288 37.73 9.69 -7.91
C SER A 288 38.59 9.16 -6.76
N ASP A 289 37.98 8.48 -5.79
CA ASP A 289 38.70 7.81 -4.69
C ASP A 289 37.83 6.72 -4.02
N GLU A 290 38.48 5.86 -3.23
CA GLU A 290 37.87 4.76 -2.47
C GLU A 290 38.34 4.78 -1.01
N PHE A 291 37.40 4.69 -0.05
CA PHE A 291 37.70 4.56 1.37
C PHE A 291 37.33 3.16 1.87
N PRO A 292 38.32 2.26 2.08
CA PRO A 292 38.07 0.89 2.48
C PRO A 292 37.72 0.77 3.98
N ILE A 293 36.70 -0.03 4.27
CA ILE A 293 36.20 -0.35 5.62
C ILE A 293 36.57 -1.81 5.96
N SER A 294 36.86 -2.12 7.23
CA SER A 294 37.88 -3.13 7.52
C SER A 294 37.36 -4.50 7.94
N GLN A 295 36.24 -4.52 8.67
CA GLN A 295 35.54 -5.70 9.20
C GLN A 295 34.01 -5.52 9.19
N GLY A 296 33.50 -4.51 8.47
CA GLY A 296 32.07 -4.19 8.38
C GLY A 296 31.61 -3.99 6.94
N VAL A 297 30.31 -4.19 6.69
CA VAL A 297 29.63 -3.91 5.43
C VAL A 297 29.15 -2.47 5.44
N VAL A 298 29.25 -1.76 4.32
CA VAL A 298 28.66 -0.43 4.15
C VAL A 298 27.28 -0.56 3.55
N GLU A 299 26.26 -0.28 4.36
CA GLU A 299 24.85 -0.37 3.96
C GLU A 299 24.36 0.95 3.33
N ASN A 300 24.65 2.09 3.98
CA ASN A 300 24.09 3.39 3.59
C ASN A 300 25.06 4.58 3.81
N VAL A 301 24.84 5.66 3.07
CA VAL A 301 25.68 6.86 3.00
C VAL A 301 24.83 8.13 3.12
N PHE A 302 25.15 9.02 4.05
CA PHE A 302 24.44 10.29 4.23
C PHE A 302 25.38 11.49 4.15
N TRP A 303 25.14 12.38 3.21
CA TRP A 303 25.92 13.61 3.05
C TRP A 303 25.32 14.78 3.84
N GLN A 304 26.16 15.58 4.47
CA GLN A 304 25.77 16.85 5.08
C GLN A 304 26.15 18.00 4.16
N LEU A 305 25.34 19.07 4.09
CA LEU A 305 25.64 20.29 3.32
C LEU A 305 27.10 20.76 3.49
N GLY A 306 27.91 20.53 2.44
CA GLY A 306 29.36 20.73 2.44
C GLY A 306 30.12 19.43 2.23
N ASP A 307 31.31 19.36 2.83
CA ASP A 307 32.36 18.38 2.51
C ASP A 307 32.41 17.18 3.49
N ILE A 308 31.28 16.84 4.14
CA ILE A 308 31.23 15.86 5.22
C ILE A 308 30.20 14.77 4.91
N VAL A 309 30.64 13.52 4.94
CA VAL A 309 29.79 12.34 4.72
C VAL A 309 29.83 11.45 5.96
N TYR A 310 28.67 10.97 6.37
CA TYR A 310 28.50 9.93 7.39
C TYR A 310 28.19 8.61 6.68
N VAL A 311 28.81 7.53 7.14
CA VAL A 311 28.70 6.21 6.50
C VAL A 311 28.28 5.18 7.54
N ALA A 312 27.16 4.49 7.29
CA ALA A 312 26.69 3.35 8.06
C ALA A 312 27.52 2.12 7.70
N ALA A 313 28.22 1.55 8.68
CA ALA A 313 29.22 0.49 8.47
C ALA A 313 28.90 -0.79 9.28
N GLY A 314 27.62 -1.12 9.43
CA GLY A 314 27.14 -2.31 10.14
C GLY A 314 27.70 -2.41 11.55
N THR A 315 28.54 -3.43 11.81
CA THR A 315 29.19 -3.66 13.11
C THR A 315 30.38 -2.73 13.42
N GLU A 316 30.97 -2.06 12.42
CA GLU A 316 32.01 -1.04 12.64
C GLU A 316 31.39 0.34 13.03
N GLY A 317 30.06 0.43 13.08
CA GLY A 317 29.31 1.59 13.58
C GLY A 317 29.14 2.67 12.51
N VAL A 318 29.53 3.91 12.84
CA VAL A 318 29.44 5.06 11.91
C VAL A 318 30.78 5.72 11.70
N TYR A 319 31.19 5.85 10.44
CA TYR A 319 32.33 6.68 10.03
C TYR A 319 31.90 8.11 9.74
N CYS A 320 32.80 9.06 10.03
CA CYS A 320 32.67 10.47 9.64
C CYS A 320 33.85 10.81 8.74
N LEU A 321 33.58 11.07 7.46
CA LEU A 321 34.56 11.26 6.39
C LEU A 321 34.56 12.71 5.89
N ASN A 322 35.73 13.16 5.45
CA ASN A 322 35.96 14.43 4.78
C ASN A 322 36.16 14.18 3.28
N THR A 323 35.36 14.85 2.46
CA THR A 323 35.33 14.75 0.99
C THR A 323 35.70 16.08 0.29
N THR A 324 36.29 17.08 0.98
CA THR A 324 36.70 18.37 0.37
C THR A 324 37.61 18.19 -0.86
N ASP A 325 38.40 17.12 -0.87
CA ASP A 325 39.09 16.63 -2.06
C ASP A 325 38.56 15.22 -2.36
N ILE A 326 37.68 15.11 -3.35
CA ILE A 326 37.06 13.84 -3.77
C ILE A 326 38.07 12.82 -4.33
N ASN A 327 39.32 13.24 -4.54
CA ASN A 327 40.45 12.39 -4.98
C ASN A 327 41.35 11.94 -3.80
N ASN A 328 40.98 12.30 -2.56
CA ASN A 328 41.69 11.95 -1.32
C ASN A 328 40.72 12.07 -0.12
N VAL A 329 39.81 11.12 0.01
CA VAL A 329 38.84 11.01 1.13
C VAL A 329 39.59 10.71 2.42
N THR A 330 39.21 11.37 3.53
CA THR A 330 39.91 11.17 4.81
C THR A 330 38.99 11.06 6.01
N GLN A 331 39.25 10.08 6.88
CA GLN A 331 38.49 9.88 8.11
C GLN A 331 38.73 11.01 9.13
N ILE A 332 37.65 11.59 9.65
CA ILE A 332 37.65 12.54 10.78
C ILE A 332 37.50 11.78 12.10
N SER A 333 36.55 10.84 12.16
CA SER A 333 36.28 9.99 13.33
C SER A 333 35.54 8.70 12.94
N GLN A 334 35.33 7.84 13.94
CA GLN A 334 34.45 6.68 13.89
C GLN A 334 33.78 6.55 15.26
N THR A 335 32.51 6.20 15.26
CA THR A 335 31.73 5.91 16.48
C THR A 335 31.34 4.44 16.44
N THR A 336 31.98 3.62 17.26
CA THR A 336 31.63 2.20 17.41
C THR A 336 30.59 2.01 18.50
N PHE A 337 29.73 1.01 18.34
CA PHE A 337 28.75 0.60 19.34
C PHE A 337 29.13 -0.76 19.94
N LYS A 338 28.60 -1.06 21.13
CA LYS A 338 28.86 -2.33 21.85
C LYS A 338 27.93 -3.45 21.36
N GLU A 339 26.69 -3.09 21.04
CA GLU A 339 25.61 -3.89 20.47
C GLU A 339 24.84 -3.01 19.47
N GLY A 340 24.21 -3.64 18.47
CA GLY A 340 23.48 -2.99 17.37
C GLY A 340 24.25 -3.00 16.05
N TYR A 341 23.63 -3.48 14.98
CA TYR A 341 24.13 -3.43 13.60
C TYR A 341 23.58 -2.17 12.91
N VAL A 342 24.44 -1.27 12.42
CA VAL A 342 24.01 0.01 11.85
C VAL A 342 23.62 -0.12 10.37
N HIS A 343 22.36 0.20 10.06
CA HIS A 343 21.81 0.18 8.71
C HIS A 343 21.82 1.57 8.06
N ASP A 344 21.30 2.60 8.74
CA ASP A 344 21.16 3.95 8.19
C ASP A 344 21.53 5.07 9.18
N VAL A 345 21.82 6.27 8.66
CA VAL A 345 22.26 7.46 9.39
C VAL A 345 21.63 8.74 8.84
N LEU A 346 20.84 9.46 9.63
CA LEU A 346 20.20 10.71 9.20
C LEU A 346 20.72 11.94 9.98
N TYR A 347 21.18 12.97 9.28
CA TYR A 347 21.58 14.24 9.90
C TYR A 347 20.39 15.20 10.10
N PHE A 348 20.15 15.64 11.33
CA PHE A 348 19.20 16.72 11.60
C PHE A 348 19.60 17.61 12.79
N SER A 349 19.59 18.93 12.58
CA SER A 349 19.77 19.95 13.62
C SER A 349 21.02 19.77 14.51
N ASN A 350 22.16 19.45 13.90
CA ASN A 350 23.44 19.14 14.57
C ASN A 350 23.39 17.87 15.46
N ASN A 351 22.55 16.91 15.08
CA ASN A 351 22.55 15.54 15.60
C ASN A 351 22.64 14.56 14.44
N LEU A 352 23.16 13.37 14.72
CA LEU A 352 23.04 12.21 13.84
C LEU A 352 22.09 11.21 14.48
N PHE A 353 21.01 10.87 13.78
CA PHE A 353 20.13 9.76 14.10
C PHE A 353 20.72 8.51 13.43
N ILE A 354 20.67 7.36 14.10
CA ILE A 354 21.33 6.13 13.65
C ILE A 354 20.35 4.97 13.80
N ALA A 355 19.95 4.38 12.67
CA ALA A 355 19.16 3.17 12.61
C ALA A 355 20.08 1.98 12.90
N ASN A 356 19.69 1.16 13.88
CA ASN A 356 20.32 -0.14 14.10
C ASN A 356 19.29 -1.10 14.67
N ASN A 357 19.51 -2.39 14.50
CA ASN A 357 18.57 -3.46 14.86
C ASN A 357 18.24 -3.65 16.35
N LEU A 358 18.47 -2.65 17.21
CA LEU A 358 18.12 -2.67 18.64
C LEU A 358 17.58 -1.34 19.20
N ASN A 359 17.72 -0.20 18.51
CA ASN A 359 17.28 1.14 18.97
C ASN A 359 17.69 2.25 17.98
N ILE A 360 16.97 3.36 17.92
CA ILE A 360 17.46 4.59 17.27
C ILE A 360 18.44 5.31 18.21
N LYS A 361 19.72 5.42 17.85
CA LYS A 361 20.70 6.23 18.62
C LYS A 361 20.75 7.66 18.10
N VAL A 362 20.83 8.63 19.01
CA VAL A 362 21.06 10.04 18.67
C VAL A 362 22.45 10.46 19.13
N LEU A 363 23.32 10.89 18.23
CA LEU A 363 24.62 11.48 18.54
C LEU A 363 24.57 13.01 18.48
N ASN A 364 25.23 13.68 19.42
CA ASN A 364 25.47 15.12 19.38
C ASN A 364 26.74 15.43 18.56
N LEU A 365 26.59 16.18 17.47
CA LEU A 365 27.67 16.50 16.52
C LEU A 365 28.42 17.80 16.85
N ALA A 366 28.30 18.35 18.06
CA ALA A 366 29.04 19.55 18.48
C ALA A 366 30.58 19.41 18.44
N SER A 367 31.10 18.20 18.18
CA SER A 367 32.51 17.90 17.93
C SER A 367 32.65 16.71 16.98
N LEU A 368 32.85 16.94 15.68
CA LEU A 368 32.98 15.89 14.66
C LEU A 368 34.09 14.86 14.94
N VAL A 369 35.14 15.24 15.68
CA VAL A 369 36.29 14.36 16.03
C VAL A 369 35.96 13.42 17.20
N ASN A 370 34.97 13.79 18.04
CA ASN A 370 34.54 13.03 19.22
C ASN A 370 33.04 13.31 19.43
N PRO A 371 32.14 12.76 18.59
CA PRO A 371 30.71 12.86 18.83
C PRO A 371 30.35 12.10 20.12
N SER A 372 29.29 12.51 20.80
CA SER A 372 28.82 11.87 22.03
C SER A 372 27.38 11.40 21.88
N ILE A 373 27.08 10.18 22.34
CA ILE A 373 25.70 9.71 22.48
C ILE A 373 24.92 10.74 23.31
N ARG A 374 23.76 11.14 22.80
CA ARG A 374 22.85 12.15 23.36
C ARG A 374 21.68 11.49 24.06
N THR A 375 21.04 10.54 23.37
CA THR A 375 19.97 9.67 23.87
C THR A 375 19.81 8.47 22.93
N SER A 376 18.94 7.53 23.26
CA SER A 376 18.47 6.46 22.37
C SER A 376 16.99 6.19 22.62
N LEU A 377 16.27 5.79 21.57
CA LEU A 377 14.91 5.26 21.62
C LEU A 377 14.99 3.76 21.35
N THR A 378 14.63 2.93 22.33
CA THR A 378 14.67 1.47 22.23
C THR A 378 13.30 0.96 21.78
N TYR A 379 13.31 0.08 20.78
CA TYR A 379 12.16 -0.67 20.27
C TYR A 379 11.48 -1.49 21.37
N ALA A 380 10.35 -2.10 21.03
CA ALA A 380 9.90 -3.31 21.69
C ALA A 380 10.94 -4.44 21.62
N GLY A 381 10.60 -5.59 22.21
CA GLY A 381 11.44 -6.75 22.03
C GLY A 381 10.89 -7.98 22.74
N GLN A 382 10.52 -8.97 21.93
CA GLN A 382 10.25 -10.38 22.29
C GLN A 382 9.82 -10.57 23.76
N PRO A 383 8.54 -10.43 24.08
CA PRO A 383 8.04 -10.59 25.44
C PRO A 383 8.33 -12.00 25.96
N ASN A 384 9.01 -12.07 27.09
CA ASN A 384 9.40 -13.33 27.72
C ASN A 384 8.31 -13.87 28.67
N GLN A 385 7.48 -12.96 29.20
CA GLN A 385 6.47 -13.23 30.23
C GLN A 385 5.56 -12.01 30.41
N LEU A 386 4.30 -12.27 30.81
CA LEU A 386 3.36 -11.27 31.31
C LEU A 386 2.87 -11.57 32.74
N ALA A 387 2.29 -10.58 33.41
CA ALA A 387 1.45 -10.76 34.61
C ALA A 387 0.34 -9.69 34.67
N VAL A 388 -0.79 -10.00 35.33
CA VAL A 388 -1.98 -9.15 35.35
C VAL A 388 -2.57 -8.95 36.75
N SER A 389 -3.32 -7.85 36.92
CA SER A 389 -4.02 -7.44 38.14
C SER A 389 -5.20 -6.52 37.80
N GLU A 390 -6.13 -6.31 38.75
CA GLU A 390 -7.45 -5.66 38.54
C GLU A 390 -7.44 -4.37 37.67
N GLU A 391 -6.37 -3.58 37.68
CA GLU A 391 -6.22 -2.35 36.88
C GLU A 391 -4.98 -2.35 35.95
N VAL A 392 -4.05 -3.30 36.09
CA VAL A 392 -2.69 -3.22 35.51
C VAL A 392 -2.20 -4.57 34.97
N GLY A 393 -1.84 -4.58 33.68
CA GLY A 393 -1.03 -5.61 33.03
C GLY A 393 0.46 -5.23 32.99
N LEU A 394 1.33 -6.24 32.90
CA LEU A 394 2.79 -6.10 32.87
C LEU A 394 3.39 -7.00 31.80
N LEU A 395 4.37 -6.48 31.06
CA LEU A 395 5.03 -7.20 29.96
C LEU A 395 6.56 -7.13 30.06
N ALA A 396 7.25 -8.27 30.03
CA ALA A 396 8.71 -8.36 30.15
C ALA A 396 9.40 -8.49 28.80
N ASN A 397 9.71 -7.34 28.18
CA ASN A 397 10.33 -7.24 26.86
C ASN A 397 11.85 -7.50 26.90
N GLY A 398 12.25 -8.60 27.55
CA GLY A 398 13.59 -9.16 27.54
C GLY A 398 14.70 -8.17 27.92
N ILE A 399 15.47 -7.74 26.92
CA ILE A 399 16.60 -6.79 27.07
C ILE A 399 16.18 -5.31 27.01
N VAL A 400 14.95 -5.02 26.58
CA VAL A 400 14.39 -3.67 26.47
C VAL A 400 13.98 -3.15 27.84
N GLY A 401 13.22 -3.96 28.59
CA GLY A 401 12.81 -3.61 29.94
C GLY A 401 11.55 -4.34 30.39
N LEU A 402 10.68 -3.58 31.04
CA LEU A 402 9.39 -3.99 31.60
C LEU A 402 8.38 -2.88 31.32
N ASP A 403 7.26 -3.22 30.72
CA ASP A 403 6.21 -2.26 30.37
C ASP A 403 4.98 -2.45 31.26
N ILE A 404 4.32 -1.34 31.55
CA ILE A 404 3.25 -1.22 32.55
C ILE A 404 2.00 -0.72 31.82
N ILE A 405 1.04 -1.62 31.64
CA ILE A 405 -0.13 -1.47 30.77
C ILE A 405 -1.37 -1.24 31.64
N ASN A 406 -2.20 -0.28 31.26
CA ASN A 406 -3.54 -0.07 31.80
C ASN A 406 -4.50 -1.09 31.18
N ILE A 407 -5.21 -1.87 32.00
CA ILE A 407 -6.24 -2.82 31.53
C ILE A 407 -7.60 -2.57 32.20
N THR A 408 -7.86 -1.34 32.63
CA THR A 408 -9.19 -0.92 33.14
C THR A 408 -10.26 -0.88 32.05
N ASP A 409 -9.84 -0.80 30.80
CA ASP A 409 -10.66 -1.06 29.62
C ASP A 409 -9.91 -2.13 28.80
N PRO A 410 -10.33 -3.40 28.89
CA PRO A 410 -9.75 -4.51 28.13
C PRO A 410 -9.87 -4.41 26.61
N ALA A 411 -10.80 -3.63 26.06
CA ALA A 411 -10.88 -3.41 24.62
C ALA A 411 -9.87 -2.35 24.15
N ASN A 412 -9.47 -1.43 25.03
CA ASN A 412 -8.53 -0.33 24.74
C ASN A 412 -7.36 -0.27 25.75
N PRO A 413 -6.50 -1.31 25.84
CA PRO A 413 -5.36 -1.31 26.76
C PRO A 413 -4.28 -0.30 26.34
N ILE A 414 -3.67 0.41 27.30
CA ILE A 414 -2.71 1.51 27.00
C ILE A 414 -1.51 1.52 27.95
N ILE A 415 -0.29 1.77 27.45
CA ILE A 415 0.90 1.91 28.32
C ILE A 415 0.81 3.14 29.24
N TYR A 416 0.99 2.91 30.55
CA TYR A 416 1.24 3.96 31.54
C TYR A 416 2.71 4.40 31.55
N SER A 417 3.66 3.48 31.53
CA SER A 417 5.10 3.75 31.38
C SER A 417 5.95 2.50 31.09
N LYS A 418 7.19 2.73 30.64
CA LYS A 418 8.23 1.72 30.44
C LYS A 418 9.35 1.84 31.49
N TYR A 419 9.85 0.72 32.01
CA TYR A 419 10.95 0.66 32.99
C TYR A 419 12.18 -0.07 32.41
N GLN A 420 13.21 0.71 32.03
CA GLN A 420 14.34 0.23 31.22
C GLN A 420 15.72 0.48 31.90
N PRO A 421 16.12 -0.31 32.90
CA PRO A 421 17.43 -0.18 33.57
C PRO A 421 18.60 -0.82 32.78
N GLU A 422 19.68 -0.05 32.57
CA GLU A 422 20.86 -0.50 31.78
C GLU A 422 21.45 -1.86 32.21
N ASN A 423 21.67 -2.75 31.23
CA ASN A 423 22.28 -4.09 31.38
C ASN A 423 21.47 -5.09 32.22
N VAL A 424 20.21 -4.80 32.54
CA VAL A 424 19.27 -5.78 33.12
C VAL A 424 18.51 -6.46 31.98
N THR A 425 18.26 -7.76 32.13
CA THR A 425 17.34 -8.52 31.26
C THR A 425 16.23 -9.07 32.13
N PHE A 426 14.98 -8.90 31.73
CA PHE A 426 13.79 -9.40 32.41
C PHE A 426 13.38 -10.73 31.79
N TYR A 427 13.05 -11.72 32.61
CA TYR A 427 12.64 -13.06 32.15
C TYR A 427 11.28 -13.50 32.68
N ASP A 428 10.91 -13.03 33.87
CA ASP A 428 9.64 -13.36 34.53
C ASP A 428 9.26 -12.25 35.52
N VAL A 429 7.97 -12.04 35.75
CA VAL A 429 7.40 -10.91 36.51
C VAL A 429 6.20 -11.34 37.32
N GLU A 430 6.05 -10.76 38.50
CA GLU A 430 4.92 -10.96 39.42
C GLU A 430 4.54 -9.62 40.05
N ILE A 431 3.24 -9.40 40.31
CA ILE A 431 2.71 -8.16 40.90
C ILE A 431 1.94 -8.43 42.19
N ILE A 432 2.31 -7.73 43.28
CA ILE A 432 1.60 -7.82 44.56
C ILE A 432 1.35 -6.41 45.11
N ASN A 433 0.09 -5.94 45.01
CA ASN A 433 -0.29 -4.54 45.21
C ASN A 433 0.58 -3.64 44.29
N SER A 434 0.98 -2.46 44.76
CA SER A 434 1.84 -1.51 44.04
C SER A 434 3.34 -1.91 44.02
N THR A 435 3.68 -3.19 43.93
CA THR A 435 5.09 -3.65 43.84
C THR A 435 5.24 -4.82 42.87
N ILE A 436 6.14 -4.64 41.91
CA ILE A 436 6.53 -5.65 40.93
C ILE A 436 7.80 -6.36 41.41
N PHE A 437 7.86 -7.67 41.18
CA PHE A 437 8.98 -8.56 41.45
C PHE A 437 9.42 -9.20 40.12
N CYS A 438 10.68 -9.01 39.72
CA CYS A 438 11.19 -9.48 38.42
C CYS A 438 12.35 -10.45 38.57
N ALA A 439 12.31 -11.58 37.85
CA ALA A 439 13.45 -12.46 37.66
C ALA A 439 14.33 -11.88 36.55
N THR A 440 15.63 -11.72 36.83
CA THR A 440 16.55 -11.04 35.90
C THR A 440 17.85 -11.80 35.66
N ASN A 441 18.64 -11.29 34.72
CA ASN A 441 20.02 -11.75 34.49
C ASN A 441 20.95 -11.64 35.72
N LEU A 442 20.61 -10.84 36.74
CA LEU A 442 21.36 -10.68 38.00
C LEU A 442 20.73 -11.43 39.21
N GLY A 443 19.42 -11.63 39.20
CA GLY A 443 18.64 -12.18 40.31
C GLY A 443 17.27 -11.51 40.43
N LEU A 444 16.77 -11.33 41.65
CA LEU A 444 15.49 -10.64 41.89
C LEU A 444 15.66 -9.12 41.86
N GLU A 445 14.85 -8.43 41.06
CA GLU A 445 14.61 -6.99 41.13
C GLU A 445 13.22 -6.70 41.71
N MET A 446 13.06 -5.60 42.45
CA MET A 446 11.80 -5.12 43.00
C MET A 446 11.59 -3.64 42.65
N ILE A 447 10.38 -3.30 42.21
CA ILE A 447 10.00 -2.00 41.66
C ILE A 447 8.70 -1.53 42.33
N ASP A 448 8.66 -0.28 42.80
CA ASP A 448 7.46 0.39 43.33
C ASP A 448 6.74 1.08 42.18
N ILE A 449 5.43 0.80 42.06
CA ILE A 449 4.53 1.36 41.05
C ILE A 449 3.34 2.08 41.70
N SER A 450 3.53 2.62 42.91
CA SER A 450 2.54 3.51 43.57
C SER A 450 2.26 4.80 42.77
N ASP A 451 3.07 5.07 41.74
CA ASP A 451 2.81 5.99 40.63
C ASP A 451 3.10 5.24 39.32
N LEU A 452 2.05 4.84 38.60
CA LEU A 452 2.13 4.02 37.38
C LEU A 452 2.89 4.74 36.24
N THR A 453 3.03 6.07 36.31
CA THR A 453 3.78 6.89 35.34
C THR A 453 5.26 7.06 35.70
N SER A 454 5.67 6.61 36.89
CA SER A 454 7.02 6.83 37.42
C SER A 454 7.52 5.65 38.28
N PRO A 455 7.70 4.43 37.70
CA PRO A 455 8.21 3.26 38.40
C PRO A 455 9.58 3.49 39.07
N VAL A 456 9.74 3.04 40.32
CA VAL A 456 10.95 3.28 41.13
C VAL A 456 11.57 1.97 41.62
N LYS A 457 12.84 1.73 41.25
CA LYS A 457 13.65 0.62 41.77
C LYS A 457 13.75 0.65 43.30
N LEU A 458 13.16 -0.34 43.97
CA LEU A 458 13.26 -0.52 45.41
C LEU A 458 14.59 -1.17 45.80
N LYS A 459 14.89 -2.31 45.17
CA LYS A 459 16.06 -3.15 45.50
C LYS A 459 16.34 -4.18 44.41
N ALA A 460 17.59 -4.60 44.29
CA ALA A 460 17.97 -5.86 43.65
C ALA A 460 18.63 -6.80 44.69
N VAL A 461 18.48 -8.11 44.51
CA VAL A 461 19.10 -9.18 45.30
C VAL A 461 19.83 -10.12 44.35
N GLU A 462 21.15 -9.95 44.26
CA GLU A 462 22.04 -10.78 43.42
C GLU A 462 22.02 -12.23 43.90
N VAL A 463 21.39 -13.13 43.14
CA VAL A 463 21.35 -14.58 43.40
C VAL A 463 21.93 -15.41 42.25
N GLY A 464 22.34 -14.74 41.15
CA GLY A 464 22.65 -15.32 39.85
C GLY A 464 21.49 -15.14 38.86
N THR A 465 21.73 -15.41 37.57
CA THR A 465 20.70 -15.35 36.52
C THR A 465 19.52 -16.25 36.86
N THR A 466 18.33 -15.65 36.98
CA THR A 466 17.07 -16.31 37.33
C THR A 466 16.11 -16.27 36.15
N ARG A 467 15.56 -17.41 35.74
CA ARG A 467 14.61 -17.50 34.62
C ARG A 467 13.15 -17.34 35.02
N ALA A 468 12.79 -17.79 36.22
CA ALA A 468 11.42 -17.74 36.72
C ALA A 468 11.39 -17.44 38.22
N LEU A 469 10.27 -16.89 38.69
CA LEU A 469 9.95 -16.70 40.10
C LEU A 469 8.53 -17.17 40.43
N ALA A 470 8.28 -17.40 41.72
CA ALA A 470 6.93 -17.44 42.28
C ALA A 470 6.94 -16.86 43.70
N LEU A 471 5.82 -16.26 44.09
CA LEU A 471 5.68 -15.58 45.38
C LEU A 471 4.80 -16.38 46.35
N ALA A 472 5.22 -16.52 47.61
CA ALA A 472 4.39 -17.13 48.65
C ALA A 472 4.54 -16.43 50.01
N SER A 473 3.51 -15.65 50.36
CA SER A 473 3.46 -14.83 51.57
C SER A 473 4.66 -13.87 51.69
N ASP A 474 5.60 -14.13 52.59
CA ASP A 474 6.77 -13.29 52.87
C ASP A 474 8.02 -13.65 52.02
N TYR A 475 7.90 -14.56 51.04
CA TYR A 475 9.06 -15.12 50.32
C TYR A 475 8.89 -15.17 48.80
N ALA A 476 9.98 -14.87 48.08
CA ALA A 476 10.14 -15.12 46.66
C ALA A 476 11.02 -16.36 46.43
N PHE A 477 10.61 -17.23 45.50
CA PHE A 477 11.30 -18.47 45.13
C PHE A 477 11.77 -18.32 43.69
N LEU A 478 13.08 -18.48 43.45
CA LEU A 478 13.75 -18.04 42.23
C LEU A 478 14.53 -19.18 41.58
N LEU A 479 14.23 -19.49 40.32
CA LEU A 479 14.87 -20.58 39.57
C LEU A 479 16.10 -20.10 38.82
N THR A 480 17.28 -20.59 39.18
CA THR A 480 18.54 -20.15 38.57
C THR A 480 18.96 -21.02 37.39
N THR A 481 19.74 -20.45 36.47
CA THR A 481 20.45 -21.18 35.41
C THR A 481 21.60 -22.06 35.95
N THR A 482 21.84 -22.08 37.28
CA THR A 482 22.87 -22.89 37.96
C THR A 482 22.34 -24.20 38.55
N GLN A 483 21.11 -24.61 38.19
CA GLN A 483 20.42 -25.79 38.73
C GLN A 483 20.09 -25.64 40.23
N GLU A 484 19.67 -24.45 40.65
CA GLU A 484 19.32 -24.15 42.04
C GLU A 484 18.00 -23.38 42.12
N MET A 485 17.26 -23.58 43.21
CA MET A 485 16.21 -22.65 43.64
C MET A 485 16.78 -21.84 44.81
N ALA A 486 16.82 -20.51 44.65
CA ALA A 486 17.11 -19.57 45.73
C ALA A 486 15.79 -19.11 46.38
N VAL A 487 15.81 -18.86 47.69
CA VAL A 487 14.66 -18.35 48.45
C VAL A 487 15.04 -17.03 49.10
N VAL A 488 14.30 -15.97 48.80
CA VAL A 488 14.53 -14.61 49.29
C VAL A 488 13.38 -14.20 50.21
N ASP A 489 13.72 -13.73 51.42
CA ASP A 489 12.76 -13.06 52.31
C ASP A 489 12.44 -11.68 51.72
N ILE A 490 11.18 -11.46 51.38
CA ILE A 490 10.62 -10.23 50.80
C ILE A 490 9.62 -9.52 51.72
N SER A 491 9.48 -9.96 52.99
CA SER A 491 8.60 -9.35 54.02
C SER A 491 8.78 -7.83 54.20
N ASN A 492 9.90 -7.31 53.71
CA ASN A 492 10.11 -5.90 53.42
C ASN A 492 11.06 -5.77 52.21
N PRO A 493 10.56 -5.37 51.01
CA PRO A 493 11.35 -5.26 49.78
C PRO A 493 12.63 -4.43 49.91
N PHE A 494 12.59 -3.32 50.65
CA PHE A 494 13.76 -2.46 50.90
C PHE A 494 14.90 -3.18 51.65
N THR A 495 14.58 -4.25 52.38
CA THR A 495 15.55 -5.03 53.17
C THR A 495 15.78 -6.46 52.68
N ALA A 496 15.07 -6.92 51.67
CA ALA A 496 15.02 -8.32 51.21
C ALA A 496 16.39 -9.01 51.00
N SER A 497 16.47 -10.33 51.26
CA SER A 497 17.73 -11.08 51.17
C SER A 497 17.54 -12.60 51.01
N GLU A 498 18.48 -13.27 50.33
CA GLU A 498 18.53 -14.74 50.27
C GLU A 498 18.63 -15.35 51.68
N VAL A 499 17.73 -16.29 51.99
CA VAL A 499 17.66 -17.02 53.27
C VAL A 499 17.89 -18.52 53.12
N ALA A 500 17.69 -19.09 51.94
CA ALA A 500 17.98 -20.50 51.64
C ALA A 500 18.26 -20.72 50.15
N ARG A 501 18.90 -21.85 49.84
CA ARG A 501 19.18 -22.32 48.49
C ARG A 501 19.16 -23.85 48.47
N ILE A 502 18.61 -24.45 47.42
CA ILE A 502 18.54 -25.90 47.22
C ILE A 502 18.90 -26.26 45.78
N SER A 503 19.73 -27.30 45.61
CA SER A 503 20.07 -27.83 44.28
C SER A 503 18.92 -28.66 43.70
N LEU A 504 18.58 -28.39 42.45
CA LEU A 504 17.54 -29.04 41.68
C LEU A 504 18.08 -30.26 40.91
N ALA A 505 17.21 -30.97 40.20
CA ALA A 505 17.60 -32.06 39.30
C ALA A 505 18.23 -31.57 37.98
N ASN A 506 17.85 -30.37 37.54
CA ASN A 506 18.27 -29.71 36.31
C ASN A 506 18.03 -28.19 36.43
N ASN A 507 18.22 -27.42 35.37
CA ASN A 507 17.78 -26.02 35.32
C ASN A 507 16.26 -25.96 35.56
N GLY A 508 15.83 -25.07 36.46
CA GLY A 508 14.42 -24.72 36.58
C GLY A 508 14.01 -23.78 35.44
N LEU A 509 12.80 -23.98 34.91
CA LEU A 509 12.26 -23.21 33.79
C LEU A 509 11.03 -22.39 34.17
N ASP A 510 10.15 -22.97 35.00
CA ASP A 510 8.91 -22.34 35.47
C ASP A 510 8.53 -22.90 36.86
N ILE A 511 7.77 -22.16 37.66
CA ILE A 511 7.42 -22.50 39.04
C ILE A 511 6.01 -22.00 39.41
N SER A 512 5.22 -22.88 40.02
CA SER A 512 3.93 -22.52 40.62
C SER A 512 3.85 -23.05 42.06
N ILE A 513 3.07 -22.39 42.92
CA ILE A 513 3.04 -22.65 44.36
C ILE A 513 1.59 -22.77 44.85
N GLU A 514 1.27 -23.90 45.49
CA GLU A 514 0.01 -24.07 46.22
C GLU A 514 0.28 -24.21 47.73
N GLY A 515 -0.13 -23.20 48.51
CA GLY A 515 -0.13 -23.19 49.96
C GLY A 515 1.26 -23.30 50.61
N THR A 516 1.77 -24.53 50.76
CA THR A 516 3.10 -24.83 51.34
C THR A 516 3.93 -25.77 50.46
N THR A 517 3.57 -25.93 49.19
CA THR A 517 4.24 -26.81 48.22
C THR A 517 4.56 -26.03 46.95
N ALA A 518 5.82 -26.09 46.51
CA ALA A 518 6.25 -25.55 45.23
C ALA A 518 6.39 -26.67 44.19
N TYR A 519 5.93 -26.41 42.97
CA TYR A 519 5.95 -27.29 41.82
C TYR A 519 6.81 -26.63 40.73
N LEU A 520 7.88 -27.29 40.29
CA LEU A 520 8.91 -26.70 39.43
C LEU A 520 9.06 -27.49 38.13
N ALA A 521 8.93 -26.85 36.98
CA ALA A 521 9.33 -27.39 35.69
C ALA A 521 10.86 -27.40 35.58
N THR A 522 11.45 -28.52 35.16
CA THR A 522 12.91 -28.72 35.08
C THR A 522 13.37 -29.33 33.74
N GLY A 523 12.65 -29.01 32.64
CA GLY A 523 12.97 -29.44 31.28
C GLY A 523 13.05 -30.96 31.16
N ALA A 524 14.16 -31.45 30.60
CA ALA A 524 14.46 -32.87 30.41
C ALA A 524 14.58 -33.74 31.69
N SER A 525 14.36 -33.18 32.89
CA SER A 525 14.16 -33.97 34.12
C SER A 525 12.68 -34.13 34.53
N GLY A 526 11.76 -33.57 33.74
CA GLY A 526 10.35 -33.43 34.10
C GLY A 526 10.16 -32.35 35.16
N PHE A 527 9.33 -32.62 36.17
CA PHE A 527 9.04 -31.65 37.23
C PHE A 527 9.43 -32.16 38.64
N GLN A 528 9.68 -31.21 39.54
CA GLN A 528 9.97 -31.47 40.95
C GLN A 528 8.89 -30.91 41.86
N ILE A 529 8.64 -31.59 42.98
CA ILE A 529 7.72 -31.13 44.03
C ILE A 529 8.55 -30.90 45.29
N ILE A 530 8.44 -29.70 45.88
CA ILE A 530 9.26 -29.24 47.01
C ILE A 530 8.36 -28.78 48.15
N ASP A 531 8.58 -29.33 49.35
CA ASP A 531 7.98 -28.85 50.58
C ASP A 531 8.65 -27.55 50.99
N ILE A 532 7.87 -26.46 51.03
CA ILE A 532 8.29 -25.11 51.44
C ILE A 532 7.62 -24.67 52.75
N THR A 533 7.05 -25.60 53.54
CA THR A 533 6.48 -25.35 54.89
C THR A 533 7.49 -24.70 55.86
N THR A 534 8.79 -24.75 55.54
CA THR A 534 9.82 -23.92 56.15
C THR A 534 10.69 -23.32 55.05
N PRO A 535 10.40 -22.10 54.56
CA PRO A 535 11.12 -21.50 53.42
C PRO A 535 12.63 -21.34 53.62
N THR A 536 13.09 -21.27 54.89
CA THR A 536 14.52 -21.23 55.25
C THR A 536 15.22 -22.61 55.22
N ASN A 537 14.48 -23.69 54.93
CA ASN A 537 14.98 -25.06 54.75
C ASN A 537 13.96 -25.85 53.88
N PRO A 538 13.84 -25.55 52.58
CA PRO A 538 12.96 -26.29 51.68
C PRO A 538 13.49 -27.72 51.47
N THR A 539 12.62 -28.68 51.13
CA THR A 539 13.03 -30.06 50.85
C THR A 539 12.28 -30.69 49.68
N ILE A 540 13.01 -31.25 48.72
CA ILE A 540 12.42 -32.03 47.60
C ILE A 540 11.64 -33.23 48.16
N VAL A 541 10.36 -33.30 47.83
CA VAL A 541 9.45 -34.42 48.12
C VAL A 541 9.65 -35.53 47.10
N THR A 542 9.62 -35.17 45.81
CA THR A 542 9.73 -36.12 44.69
C THR A 542 10.18 -35.42 43.39
N THR A 543 10.48 -36.22 42.37
CA THR A 543 10.80 -35.77 41.01
C THR A 543 10.16 -36.73 40.02
N LYS A 544 9.38 -36.19 39.09
CA LYS A 544 8.54 -36.93 38.15
C LYS A 544 9.03 -36.61 36.74
N ALA A 545 9.68 -37.59 36.12
CA ALA A 545 10.17 -37.44 34.75
C ALA A 545 9.01 -37.29 33.75
N THR A 546 9.16 -36.32 32.85
CA THR A 546 8.38 -36.15 31.62
C THR A 546 9.37 -36.13 30.44
N SER A 547 9.01 -35.64 29.25
CA SER A 547 9.94 -35.52 28.12
C SER A 547 10.70 -34.19 28.13
N ASN A 548 10.00 -33.06 28.15
CA ASN A 548 10.60 -31.73 28.33
C ASN A 548 9.62 -30.74 28.99
N ALA A 549 9.51 -30.73 30.32
CA ALA A 549 8.63 -29.82 31.04
C ALA A 549 9.13 -28.37 30.96
N LEU A 550 8.42 -27.51 30.23
CA LEU A 550 8.70 -26.08 30.05
C LEU A 550 7.96 -25.25 31.10
N GLY A 551 6.63 -25.16 31.00
CA GLY A 551 5.73 -24.49 31.94
C GLY A 551 5.02 -25.42 32.93
N ILE A 552 4.52 -24.86 34.04
CA ILE A 552 3.82 -25.61 35.11
C ILE A 552 2.80 -24.75 35.88
N CYS A 553 1.59 -25.28 36.06
CA CYS A 553 0.58 -24.69 36.95
C CYS A 553 -0.13 -25.76 37.79
N ILE A 554 -0.80 -25.36 38.87
CA ILE A 554 -1.45 -26.25 39.86
C ILE A 554 -2.76 -25.62 40.35
N GLU A 555 -3.85 -26.39 40.23
CA GLU A 555 -5.14 -26.08 40.86
C GLU A 555 -5.57 -27.26 41.75
N GLY A 556 -5.69 -27.01 43.06
CA GLY A 556 -6.14 -27.91 44.14
C GLY A 556 -5.42 -29.26 44.34
N THR A 557 -5.43 -30.12 43.32
CA THR A 557 -4.70 -31.42 43.27
C THR A 557 -4.25 -31.82 41.86
N VAL A 558 -4.44 -30.96 40.86
CA VAL A 558 -4.13 -31.20 39.43
C VAL A 558 -2.96 -30.31 39.03
N VAL A 559 -1.80 -30.92 38.75
CA VAL A 559 -0.68 -30.22 38.10
C VAL A 559 -0.83 -30.37 36.60
N ALA A 560 -0.85 -29.27 35.86
CA ALA A 560 -0.64 -29.27 34.41
C ALA A 560 0.83 -28.98 34.09
N ILE A 561 1.35 -29.65 33.06
CA ILE A 561 2.71 -29.47 32.54
C ILE A 561 2.61 -29.17 31.05
N ALA A 562 3.15 -28.03 30.63
CA ALA A 562 3.51 -27.83 29.22
C ALA A 562 4.76 -28.66 28.93
N ASP A 563 4.64 -29.67 28.08
CA ASP A 563 5.73 -30.56 27.70
C ASP A 563 6.00 -30.36 26.20
N GLY A 564 6.91 -29.44 25.84
CA GLY A 564 7.22 -28.95 24.49
C GLY A 564 7.86 -29.98 23.53
N THR A 565 7.34 -31.20 23.56
CA THR A 565 7.54 -32.33 22.64
C THR A 565 6.29 -33.22 22.52
N THR A 566 5.26 -33.00 23.36
CA THR A 566 4.10 -33.89 23.58
C THR A 566 2.91 -33.14 24.23
N GLY A 567 2.64 -31.90 23.80
CA GLY A 567 1.50 -31.10 24.28
C GLY A 567 1.48 -30.89 25.79
N VAL A 568 0.35 -31.22 26.43
CA VAL A 568 0.08 -30.94 27.86
C VAL A 568 -0.25 -32.21 28.63
N LYS A 569 0.28 -32.33 29.85
CA LYS A 569 0.11 -33.53 30.71
C LYS A 569 -0.44 -33.16 32.09
N LEU A 570 -1.52 -33.83 32.50
CA LEU A 570 -2.16 -33.62 33.80
C LEU A 570 -1.76 -34.70 34.81
N TYR A 571 -1.36 -34.29 36.02
CA TYR A 571 -0.94 -35.19 37.09
C TYR A 571 -1.72 -34.96 38.39
N ASN A 572 -2.15 -36.06 39.01
CA ASN A 572 -2.69 -36.05 40.37
C ASN A 572 -1.57 -35.92 41.40
N VAL A 573 -1.64 -34.88 42.24
CA VAL A 573 -0.71 -34.62 43.35
C VAL A 573 -1.40 -34.65 44.73
N SER A 574 -2.55 -35.32 44.87
CA SER A 574 -3.29 -35.44 46.15
C SER A 574 -2.45 -35.98 47.33
N ASN A 575 -1.35 -36.69 47.06
CA ASN A 575 -0.35 -37.05 48.07
C ASN A 575 1.03 -37.31 47.42
N PRO A 576 1.83 -36.26 47.15
CA PRO A 576 3.03 -36.36 46.33
C PRO A 576 4.16 -37.14 47.03
N SER A 577 4.02 -37.37 48.34
CA SER A 577 4.93 -38.22 49.13
C SER A 577 4.70 -39.73 48.96
N VAL A 578 3.60 -40.12 48.28
CA VAL A 578 3.19 -41.52 48.07
C VAL A 578 3.11 -41.87 46.59
N SER A 579 2.43 -41.05 45.77
CA SER A 579 2.39 -41.21 44.32
C SER A 579 2.16 -39.86 43.63
N VAL A 580 2.54 -39.80 42.36
CA VAL A 580 2.24 -38.72 41.42
C VAL A 580 1.83 -39.41 40.14
N ASP A 581 0.51 -39.47 39.91
CA ASP A 581 -0.10 -40.35 38.91
C ASP A 581 -0.61 -39.53 37.74
N LEU A 582 -0.42 -40.03 36.51
CA LEU A 582 -0.87 -39.35 35.29
C LEU A 582 -2.39 -39.51 35.15
N PHE A 583 -3.12 -38.40 34.98
CA PHE A 583 -4.55 -38.41 34.66
C PHE A 583 -4.75 -38.55 33.15
N SER A 584 -4.17 -37.63 32.36
CA SER A 584 -4.37 -37.51 30.92
C SER A 584 -3.17 -36.82 30.23
N GLU A 585 -3.09 -36.98 28.91
CA GLU A 585 -2.16 -36.28 28.01
C GLU A 585 -2.98 -35.74 26.82
N THR A 586 -2.93 -34.42 26.58
CA THR A 586 -3.74 -33.68 25.59
C THR A 586 -2.85 -32.78 24.71
N LEU A 587 -3.42 -32.17 23.66
CA LEU A 587 -2.70 -31.41 22.62
C LEU A 587 -1.53 -32.21 22.01
N ASN A 588 -1.73 -33.53 21.92
CA ASN A 588 -0.69 -34.54 21.71
C ASN A 588 -0.34 -34.77 20.22
N SER A 589 -0.54 -33.75 19.37
CA SER A 589 -0.47 -33.84 17.90
C SER A 589 0.92 -34.12 17.34
N GLY A 590 1.96 -33.73 18.10
CA GLY A 590 3.36 -33.78 17.68
C GLY A 590 3.84 -32.52 16.95
N SER A 591 2.93 -31.59 16.61
CA SER A 591 3.26 -30.25 16.11
C SER A 591 3.18 -29.18 17.21
N ILE A 592 2.23 -29.31 18.15
CA ILE A 592 1.99 -28.29 19.18
C ILE A 592 3.16 -28.23 20.18
N ASN A 593 3.89 -27.11 20.14
CA ASN A 593 5.03 -26.82 21.02
C ASN A 593 4.59 -25.96 22.22
N ALA A 594 3.86 -26.57 23.15
CA ALA A 594 3.35 -25.89 24.35
C ALA A 594 4.49 -25.28 25.19
N THR A 595 4.49 -23.95 25.34
CA THR A 595 5.49 -23.15 26.06
C THR A 595 5.15 -23.00 27.53
N LYS A 596 3.96 -22.49 27.83
CA LYS A 596 3.48 -22.17 29.17
C LYS A 596 2.04 -22.62 29.38
N VAL A 597 1.63 -22.72 30.65
CA VAL A 597 0.29 -23.10 31.08
C VAL A 597 -0.15 -22.25 32.26
N ALA A 598 -1.39 -21.80 32.24
CA ALA A 598 -2.06 -21.12 33.35
C ALA A 598 -3.38 -21.83 33.65
N CYS A 599 -3.75 -22.00 34.92
CA CYS A 599 -5.01 -22.65 35.30
C CYS A 599 -5.74 -21.86 36.37
N LYS A 600 -7.07 -21.97 36.38
CA LYS A 600 -7.95 -21.31 37.33
C LYS A 600 -9.28 -22.06 37.42
N ASP A 601 -9.68 -22.48 38.62
CA ASP A 601 -10.91 -23.24 38.87
C ASP A 601 -11.02 -24.51 37.98
N ASP A 602 -11.89 -24.52 36.97
CA ASP A 602 -12.10 -25.65 36.04
C ASP A 602 -11.46 -25.42 34.64
N ASP A 603 -10.79 -24.28 34.42
CA ASP A 603 -10.20 -23.87 33.14
C ASP A 603 -8.66 -23.95 33.13
N LEU A 604 -8.10 -24.34 31.99
CA LEU A 604 -6.66 -24.44 31.72
C LEU A 604 -6.35 -23.82 30.36
N PHE A 605 -5.43 -22.86 30.35
CA PHE A 605 -4.97 -22.16 29.16
C PHE A 605 -3.52 -22.55 28.85
N VAL A 606 -3.19 -22.63 27.56
CA VAL A 606 -1.91 -23.14 27.06
C VAL A 606 -1.41 -22.23 25.94
N SER A 607 -0.24 -21.63 26.10
CA SER A 607 0.45 -20.95 25.00
C SER A 607 1.32 -21.97 24.24
N ALA A 608 1.41 -21.85 22.92
CA ALA A 608 2.21 -22.73 22.06
C ALA A 608 2.87 -21.94 20.93
N MET A 609 4.17 -22.20 20.69
CA MET A 609 4.89 -21.57 19.56
C MET A 609 4.24 -21.98 18.23
N GLU A 610 4.18 -21.06 17.27
CA GLU A 610 3.62 -21.27 15.93
C GLU A 610 2.14 -21.73 15.92
N ASN A 611 1.44 -21.70 17.07
CA ASN A 611 0.11 -22.29 17.29
C ASN A 611 -0.75 -21.53 18.32
N GLY A 612 -0.38 -20.30 18.70
CA GLY A 612 -1.20 -19.41 19.54
C GLY A 612 -1.59 -19.96 20.92
N ALA A 613 -2.87 -19.80 21.28
CA ALA A 613 -3.42 -20.04 22.62
C ALA A 613 -4.59 -21.03 22.60
N TYR A 614 -4.54 -22.06 23.46
CA TYR A 614 -5.61 -23.05 23.66
C TYR A 614 -6.30 -22.88 25.01
N HIS A 615 -7.62 -22.92 25.03
CA HIS A 615 -8.47 -22.98 26.22
C HIS A 615 -9.08 -24.39 26.39
N LEU A 616 -8.87 -25.01 27.54
CA LEU A 616 -9.26 -26.38 27.86
C LEU A 616 -10.10 -26.45 29.14
N ASN A 617 -11.17 -27.25 29.13
CA ASN A 617 -11.87 -27.59 30.38
C ASN A 617 -11.21 -28.78 31.08
N ILE A 618 -10.91 -28.63 32.37
CA ILE A 618 -10.26 -29.66 33.20
C ILE A 618 -11.10 -30.13 34.40
N SER A 619 -12.41 -29.82 34.43
CA SER A 619 -13.33 -30.24 35.51
C SER A 619 -13.42 -31.76 35.72
N ASP A 620 -13.24 -32.54 34.65
CA ASP A 620 -12.80 -33.94 34.73
C ASP A 620 -11.39 -34.07 34.12
N PRO A 621 -10.31 -34.12 34.93
CA PRO A 621 -8.94 -34.29 34.43
C PRO A 621 -8.69 -35.58 33.64
N THR A 622 -9.65 -36.52 33.62
CA THR A 622 -9.61 -37.76 32.81
C THR A 622 -10.42 -37.67 31.51
N ASN A 623 -11.17 -36.60 31.30
CA ASN A 623 -11.94 -36.31 30.09
C ASN A 623 -11.94 -34.80 29.80
N ILE A 624 -10.76 -34.28 29.45
CA ILE A 624 -10.54 -32.89 29.02
C ILE A 624 -11.29 -32.63 27.71
N SER A 625 -11.91 -31.47 27.57
CA SER A 625 -12.38 -30.94 26.28
C SER A 625 -11.59 -29.70 25.89
N LEU A 626 -11.40 -29.50 24.57
CA LEU A 626 -11.15 -28.18 24.03
C LEU A 626 -12.40 -27.32 24.30
N LEU A 627 -12.20 -26.08 24.74
CA LEU A 627 -13.23 -25.05 24.78
C LEU A 627 -12.96 -23.99 23.72
N GLY A 628 -11.69 -23.70 23.45
CA GLY A 628 -11.33 -22.91 22.29
C GLY A 628 -9.86 -22.92 21.89
N HIS A 629 -9.58 -22.37 20.71
CA HIS A 629 -8.25 -22.13 20.14
C HIS A 629 -8.24 -20.77 19.44
N PHE A 630 -7.13 -20.04 19.55
CA PHE A 630 -6.85 -18.79 18.85
C PHE A 630 -5.40 -18.82 18.37
N ASN A 631 -5.10 -18.26 17.18
CA ASN A 631 -3.75 -18.22 16.62
C ASN A 631 -3.61 -17.14 15.55
N ASP A 632 -3.24 -15.93 15.96
CA ASP A 632 -2.79 -14.77 15.17
C ASP A 632 -1.63 -15.04 14.18
N GLY A 633 -0.86 -16.11 14.41
CA GLY A 633 0.33 -16.48 13.65
C GLY A 633 1.64 -16.37 14.43
N GLY A 634 1.66 -15.62 15.54
CA GLY A 634 2.81 -15.36 16.40
C GLY A 634 3.18 -16.52 17.34
N ASN A 635 4.35 -16.39 17.96
CA ASN A 635 4.85 -17.35 18.93
C ASN A 635 4.39 -17.02 20.34
N ALA A 636 3.19 -17.45 20.73
CA ALA A 636 2.68 -17.32 22.10
C ALA A 636 3.69 -17.84 23.15
N ASN A 637 4.40 -16.90 23.78
CA ASN A 637 5.50 -17.12 24.72
C ASN A 637 4.96 -17.24 26.16
N ALA A 638 3.90 -16.52 26.48
CA ALA A 638 3.27 -16.51 27.80
C ALA A 638 1.74 -16.44 27.72
N VAL A 639 1.09 -16.86 28.81
CA VAL A 639 -0.35 -16.77 29.01
C VAL A 639 -0.67 -16.44 30.47
N GLY A 640 -1.63 -15.54 30.68
CA GLY A 640 -2.22 -15.19 31.97
C GLY A 640 -3.75 -15.13 31.92
N ILE A 641 -4.39 -14.98 33.09
CA ILE A 641 -5.84 -15.07 33.23
C ILE A 641 -6.32 -14.06 34.28
N GLN A 642 -7.35 -13.26 33.96
CA GLN A 642 -8.05 -12.41 34.92
C GLN A 642 -9.55 -12.46 34.68
N GLU A 643 -10.33 -12.69 35.74
CA GLU A 643 -11.78 -12.92 35.65
C GLU A 643 -12.15 -13.99 34.60
N SER A 644 -12.75 -13.63 33.47
CA SER A 644 -13.00 -14.51 32.30
C SER A 644 -12.04 -14.29 31.12
N LEU A 645 -11.21 -13.25 31.18
CA LEU A 645 -10.30 -12.83 30.11
C LEU A 645 -8.95 -13.55 30.17
N ILE A 646 -8.44 -13.85 28.98
CA ILE A 646 -7.14 -14.46 28.70
C ILE A 646 -6.20 -13.34 28.27
N TYR A 647 -4.93 -13.43 28.65
CA TYR A 647 -3.90 -12.46 28.27
C TYR A 647 -2.76 -13.24 27.65
N ILE A 648 -2.37 -12.88 26.42
CA ILE A 648 -1.30 -13.54 25.67
C ILE A 648 -0.13 -12.55 25.53
N ALA A 649 1.06 -13.10 25.36
CA ALA A 649 2.20 -12.35 24.83
C ALA A 649 3.00 -13.25 23.91
N ASP A 650 3.17 -12.79 22.68
CA ASP A 650 3.69 -13.43 21.49
C ASP A 650 4.76 -12.51 20.85
N ASP A 651 5.21 -12.76 19.62
CA ASP A 651 6.19 -11.91 18.94
C ASP A 651 5.63 -11.20 17.69
N LYS A 652 4.31 -10.90 17.70
CA LYS A 652 3.59 -10.20 16.63
C LYS A 652 2.73 -9.04 17.18
N ASP A 653 1.78 -9.32 18.07
CA ASP A 653 0.81 -8.34 18.60
C ASP A 653 1.19 -7.88 20.04
N SER A 654 2.31 -8.41 20.57
CA SER A 654 3.01 -8.08 21.84
C SER A 654 2.24 -8.34 23.14
N PHE A 655 0.98 -7.90 23.24
CA PHE A 655 0.09 -8.13 24.38
C PHE A 655 -1.39 -8.15 23.94
N GLU A 656 -1.91 -9.35 23.68
CA GLU A 656 -3.34 -9.53 23.38
C GLU A 656 -4.18 -9.76 24.63
N ILE A 657 -5.46 -9.41 24.52
CA ILE A 657 -6.53 -9.79 25.45
C ILE A 657 -7.60 -10.55 24.67
N LEU A 658 -7.86 -11.79 25.05
CA LEU A 658 -8.86 -12.65 24.41
C LEU A 658 -10.04 -12.91 25.36
N GLY A 659 -11.23 -12.98 24.79
CA GLY A 659 -12.47 -13.36 25.46
C GLY A 659 -12.85 -14.81 25.21
N ARG A 660 -14.07 -15.17 25.63
CA ARG A 660 -14.79 -16.30 25.04
C ARG A 660 -15.59 -15.79 23.85
N ASP A 661 -15.96 -16.72 22.99
CA ASP A 661 -17.00 -16.62 21.97
C ASP A 661 -17.92 -17.82 22.26
N THR A 662 -19.24 -17.62 22.32
CA THR A 662 -20.19 -18.62 22.87
C THR A 662 -21.06 -19.28 21.81
N ASP A 663 -21.29 -18.62 20.68
CA ASP A 663 -22.11 -19.05 19.53
C ASP A 663 -21.32 -19.22 18.24
N GLY A 664 -20.18 -18.53 18.06
CA GLY A 664 -19.25 -18.70 16.96
C GLY A 664 -19.33 -17.63 15.88
N ASP A 665 -19.58 -16.37 16.24
CA ASP A 665 -19.68 -15.23 15.32
C ASP A 665 -18.34 -14.46 15.12
N GLU A 666 -17.31 -14.81 15.89
CA GLU A 666 -16.01 -14.12 16.02
C GLU A 666 -15.99 -12.83 16.87
N ILE A 667 -17.13 -12.38 17.45
CA ILE A 667 -17.17 -11.36 18.52
C ILE A 667 -16.99 -12.03 19.89
N ALA A 668 -16.34 -11.32 20.82
CA ALA A 668 -16.16 -11.81 22.17
C ALA A 668 -17.36 -11.50 23.09
N ASP A 669 -17.70 -12.47 23.95
CA ASP A 669 -18.65 -12.47 25.10
C ASP A 669 -18.66 -11.17 25.93
N TYR A 670 -17.52 -10.47 25.94
CA TYR A 670 -17.25 -9.21 26.63
C TYR A 670 -17.55 -7.97 25.78
N ASN A 671 -17.22 -7.97 24.48
CA ASN A 671 -17.48 -6.86 23.57
C ASN A 671 -18.99 -6.72 23.33
N GLU A 672 -19.71 -7.83 23.23
CA GLU A 672 -21.18 -7.86 23.15
C GLU A 672 -21.84 -7.28 24.41
N ASP A 673 -21.51 -7.81 25.60
CA ASP A 673 -22.07 -7.41 26.90
C ASP A 673 -21.80 -5.92 27.25
N ASN A 674 -20.78 -5.28 26.65
CA ASN A 674 -20.25 -3.97 27.11
C ASN A 674 -20.05 -2.90 26.02
N ILE A 675 -20.01 -3.27 24.73
CA ILE A 675 -19.78 -2.37 23.59
C ILE A 675 -20.99 -2.40 22.65
N TYR A 676 -21.22 -3.53 21.97
CA TYR A 676 -22.16 -3.63 20.85
C TYR A 676 -23.62 -3.86 21.27
N GLY A 677 -23.88 -4.72 22.27
CA GLY A 677 -25.22 -4.94 22.82
C GLY A 677 -26.02 -6.10 22.20
N THR A 678 -25.36 -6.90 21.37
CA THR A 678 -25.79 -8.17 20.75
C THR A 678 -26.07 -9.29 21.78
N ASP A 679 -26.64 -10.44 21.36
CA ASP A 679 -26.93 -11.59 22.25
C ASP A 679 -26.18 -12.88 21.88
N LYS A 680 -24.93 -12.99 22.37
CA LYS A 680 -23.98 -14.10 22.61
C LYS A 680 -24.45 -15.55 22.86
N ASN A 681 -25.61 -15.89 22.35
CA ASN A 681 -26.23 -17.20 22.31
C ASN A 681 -26.92 -17.41 20.94
N ASN A 682 -26.70 -16.50 19.98
CA ASN A 682 -27.45 -16.25 18.77
C ASN A 682 -26.65 -15.30 17.83
N PRO A 683 -25.86 -15.84 16.88
CA PRO A 683 -24.82 -15.11 16.11
C PRO A 683 -25.39 -14.35 14.89
N ASP A 684 -26.60 -13.81 15.05
CA ASP A 684 -27.53 -13.25 14.04
C ASP A 684 -28.63 -12.53 14.84
N THR A 685 -28.27 -11.40 15.47
CA THR A 685 -29.02 -10.80 16.61
C THR A 685 -30.41 -10.28 16.23
N ASP A 686 -30.58 -9.68 15.06
CA ASP A 686 -31.86 -9.11 14.61
C ASP A 686 -32.68 -10.04 13.69
N GLY A 687 -32.01 -10.90 12.91
CA GLY A 687 -32.61 -11.93 12.05
C GLY A 687 -32.60 -11.62 10.56
N ASP A 688 -31.72 -10.74 10.05
CA ASP A 688 -31.63 -10.36 8.64
C ASP A 688 -31.10 -11.49 7.73
N GLY A 689 -30.05 -12.19 8.17
CA GLY A 689 -29.32 -13.22 7.42
C GLY A 689 -27.80 -13.06 7.37
N LEU A 690 -27.24 -11.99 7.93
CA LEU A 690 -25.81 -11.85 8.26
C LEU A 690 -25.50 -12.48 9.63
N ASN A 691 -24.27 -12.27 10.08
CA ASN A 691 -23.84 -12.60 11.43
C ASN A 691 -23.24 -11.32 12.04
N ASP A 692 -23.48 -11.07 13.33
CA ASP A 692 -23.04 -9.87 14.04
C ASP A 692 -21.54 -9.55 13.82
N GLY A 693 -20.67 -10.57 13.92
CA GLY A 693 -19.22 -10.41 13.66
C GLY A 693 -18.85 -10.21 12.19
N PHE A 694 -19.67 -10.67 11.23
CA PHE A 694 -19.50 -10.33 9.81
C PHE A 694 -19.89 -8.87 9.55
N GLU A 695 -21.03 -8.43 10.08
CA GLU A 695 -21.51 -7.04 9.98
C GLU A 695 -20.51 -6.06 10.60
N LEU A 696 -20.02 -6.35 11.81
CA LEU A 696 -19.00 -5.54 12.49
C LEU A 696 -17.78 -5.32 11.57
N ASN A 697 -17.28 -6.40 10.94
CA ASN A 697 -16.21 -6.31 9.95
C ASN A 697 -16.64 -5.54 8.69
N TYR A 698 -17.86 -5.73 8.19
CA TYR A 698 -18.39 -5.03 7.00
C TYR A 698 -18.42 -3.51 7.23
N TRP A 699 -18.96 -3.05 8.36
CA TRP A 699 -19.06 -1.64 8.73
C TRP A 699 -17.68 -1.01 9.03
N GLU A 700 -16.82 -1.69 9.81
CA GLU A 700 -15.48 -1.18 10.13
C GLU A 700 -14.59 -1.05 8.88
N ASN A 701 -14.62 -2.03 7.96
CA ASN A 701 -13.88 -1.94 6.69
C ASN A 701 -14.39 -0.80 5.78
N ARG A 702 -15.67 -0.43 5.88
CA ARG A 702 -16.25 0.75 5.21
C ARG A 702 -15.99 2.07 5.95
N SER A 703 -15.30 2.05 7.09
CA SER A 703 -15.06 3.20 7.99
C SER A 703 -16.34 3.83 8.56
N ILE A 704 -17.34 2.99 8.84
CA ILE A 704 -18.65 3.35 9.39
C ILE A 704 -18.70 2.91 10.86
N ASP A 705 -19.37 3.67 11.72
CA ASP A 705 -19.59 3.26 13.12
C ASP A 705 -20.77 2.28 13.14
N PRO A 706 -20.59 0.99 13.52
CA PRO A 706 -21.66 -0.01 13.51
C PRO A 706 -22.80 0.31 14.50
N LEU A 707 -22.65 1.35 15.33
CA LEU A 707 -23.64 1.80 16.31
C LEU A 707 -24.23 3.19 15.99
N ASP A 708 -23.99 3.74 14.78
CA ASP A 708 -24.67 4.96 14.33
C ASP A 708 -26.11 4.68 13.83
N ASP A 709 -26.95 5.71 13.94
CA ASP A 709 -28.42 5.73 13.71
C ASP A 709 -28.66 6.71 12.55
N LEU A 710 -28.47 6.25 11.31
CA LEU A 710 -28.42 7.11 10.10
C LEU A 710 -29.81 7.51 9.58
N ASP A 711 -30.76 6.58 9.53
CA ASP A 711 -32.13 6.78 9.03
C ASP A 711 -33.00 7.54 10.07
N GLY A 712 -32.81 7.23 11.36
CA GLY A 712 -33.54 7.76 12.50
C GLY A 712 -34.62 6.85 13.11
N ASP A 713 -34.63 5.53 12.90
CA ASP A 713 -35.49 4.60 13.67
C ASP A 713 -35.17 4.70 15.17
N GLY A 714 -33.88 4.59 15.49
CA GLY A 714 -33.34 4.52 16.86
C GLY A 714 -32.83 3.13 17.28
N LEU A 715 -32.65 2.21 16.34
CA LEU A 715 -31.63 1.18 16.37
C LEU A 715 -30.32 1.76 15.78
N GLY A 716 -29.41 0.92 15.33
CA GLY A 716 -28.17 1.30 14.62
C GLY A 716 -27.57 0.04 13.99
N HIS A 717 -26.86 0.20 12.88
CA HIS A 717 -26.66 -0.85 11.85
C HIS A 717 -26.49 -2.30 12.35
N LEU A 718 -25.59 -2.56 13.30
CA LEU A 718 -25.33 -3.90 13.89
C LEU A 718 -26.51 -4.50 14.71
N LEU A 719 -27.68 -3.87 14.68
CA LEU A 719 -28.90 -4.21 15.41
C LEU A 719 -30.18 -3.82 14.64
N ASP A 720 -30.09 -3.43 13.36
CA ASP A 720 -31.22 -2.98 12.54
C ASP A 720 -31.23 -3.69 11.17
N PRO A 721 -32.19 -4.58 10.89
CA PRO A 721 -32.15 -5.50 9.74
C PRO A 721 -32.63 -4.87 8.41
N ASP A 722 -32.70 -3.54 8.33
CA ASP A 722 -33.34 -2.72 7.28
C ASP A 722 -32.74 -1.29 7.38
N SER A 723 -31.40 -1.20 7.25
CA SER A 723 -30.55 -0.06 7.68
C SER A 723 -30.88 1.30 7.05
N ASP A 724 -31.57 1.34 5.91
CA ASP A 724 -31.99 2.57 5.22
C ASP A 724 -33.53 2.76 5.11
N ASN A 725 -34.30 1.73 5.49
CA ASN A 725 -35.76 1.65 5.42
C ASN A 725 -36.39 1.61 4.00
N ASP A 726 -35.69 1.08 2.98
CA ASP A 726 -36.27 0.65 1.69
C ASP A 726 -37.27 -0.53 1.84
N THR A 727 -37.05 -1.41 2.83
CA THR A 727 -37.79 -2.66 3.13
C THR A 727 -37.33 -3.96 2.45
N LEU A 728 -36.21 -3.93 1.76
CA LEU A 728 -35.27 -5.06 1.65
C LEU A 728 -34.62 -5.33 3.04
N LEU A 729 -33.58 -6.15 3.12
CA LEU A 729 -32.86 -6.44 4.37
C LEU A 729 -31.37 -6.53 4.05
N ASP A 730 -30.50 -5.93 4.87
CA ASP A 730 -29.04 -5.85 4.67
C ASP A 730 -28.42 -7.21 4.25
N GLY A 731 -28.89 -8.32 4.83
CA GLY A 731 -28.45 -9.67 4.52
C GLY A 731 -29.02 -10.31 3.27
N ASP A 732 -30.21 -9.94 2.80
CA ASP A 732 -30.66 -10.30 1.45
C ASP A 732 -29.93 -9.41 0.41
N GLU A 733 -29.66 -8.14 0.70
CA GLU A 733 -28.86 -7.25 -0.14
C GLU A 733 -27.45 -7.79 -0.40
N VAL A 734 -26.64 -7.89 0.66
CA VAL A 734 -25.22 -8.27 0.59
C VAL A 734 -25.03 -9.68 0.03
N ASN A 735 -25.97 -10.60 0.26
CA ASN A 735 -25.84 -12.01 -0.19
C ASN A 735 -26.60 -12.38 -1.48
N VAL A 736 -27.56 -11.56 -1.94
CA VAL A 736 -28.44 -11.93 -3.06
C VAL A 736 -28.50 -10.87 -4.16
N TYR A 737 -28.50 -9.58 -3.81
CA TYR A 737 -28.75 -8.49 -4.77
C TYR A 737 -27.52 -7.64 -5.09
N ASN A 738 -26.51 -7.60 -4.21
CA ASN A 738 -25.28 -6.79 -4.35
C ASN A 738 -25.57 -5.27 -4.41
N THR A 739 -26.55 -4.83 -3.62
CA THR A 739 -26.91 -3.44 -3.34
C THR A 739 -26.11 -2.91 -2.13
N ASP A 740 -26.27 -1.63 -1.78
CA ASP A 740 -25.60 -0.99 -0.64
C ASP A 740 -26.63 -0.65 0.46
N PRO A 741 -26.65 -1.35 1.63
CA PRO A 741 -27.72 -1.22 2.64
C PRO A 741 -27.85 0.14 3.36
N LEU A 742 -27.23 1.19 2.82
CA LEU A 742 -27.24 2.55 3.33
C LEU A 742 -27.72 3.59 2.29
N ASP A 743 -28.07 3.17 1.07
CA ASP A 743 -28.60 4.04 0.01
C ASP A 743 -29.77 3.33 -0.72
N PRO A 744 -31.04 3.70 -0.46
CA PRO A 744 -32.25 2.95 -0.86
C PRO A 744 -32.64 3.16 -2.34
N ASP A 745 -31.63 3.32 -3.19
CA ASP A 745 -31.62 3.81 -4.57
C ASP A 745 -30.18 3.56 -5.08
N THR A 746 -29.72 2.29 -5.07
CA THR A 746 -28.28 1.93 -5.11
C THR A 746 -27.51 2.52 -6.30
N ASP A 747 -28.14 2.61 -7.47
CA ASP A 747 -27.54 3.24 -8.66
C ASP A 747 -27.91 4.74 -8.84
N GLY A 748 -28.96 5.22 -8.17
CA GLY A 748 -29.35 6.63 -8.11
C GLY A 748 -30.30 7.10 -9.23
N ASP A 749 -30.90 6.16 -9.96
CA ASP A 749 -31.94 6.38 -10.97
C ASP A 749 -33.21 7.07 -10.41
N GLY A 750 -33.61 6.73 -9.17
CA GLY A 750 -34.80 7.24 -8.49
C GLY A 750 -35.97 6.26 -8.34
N LEU A 751 -35.75 4.98 -8.62
CA LEU A 751 -36.51 3.84 -8.09
C LEU A 751 -36.10 3.56 -6.63
N THR A 752 -36.34 2.35 -6.11
CA THR A 752 -35.77 1.83 -4.85
C THR A 752 -35.63 0.31 -4.95
N ASP A 753 -34.61 -0.24 -4.33
CA ASP A 753 -34.12 -1.59 -4.56
C ASP A 753 -35.20 -2.69 -4.36
N ASP A 754 -36.15 -2.59 -3.40
CA ASP A 754 -37.31 -3.52 -3.30
C ASP A 754 -38.36 -3.37 -4.42
N GLU A 755 -38.67 -2.15 -4.89
CA GLU A 755 -39.67 -1.95 -5.99
C GLU A 755 -39.09 -2.44 -7.34
N GLU A 756 -37.77 -2.50 -7.48
CA GLU A 756 -37.08 -3.02 -8.67
C GLU A 756 -36.99 -4.54 -8.73
N ILE A 757 -36.59 -5.20 -7.63
CA ILE A 757 -36.50 -6.67 -7.57
C ILE A 757 -37.88 -7.34 -7.43
N THR A 758 -38.91 -6.59 -6.99
CA THR A 758 -40.29 -7.06 -6.92
C THR A 758 -41.15 -6.52 -8.06
N LEU A 759 -42.31 -7.14 -8.30
CA LEU A 759 -43.22 -6.66 -9.36
C LEU A 759 -44.05 -5.47 -8.85
N GLY A 760 -43.48 -4.27 -9.02
CA GLY A 760 -43.95 -3.01 -8.46
C GLY A 760 -45.32 -2.49 -8.95
N SER A 761 -45.57 -1.20 -8.69
CA SER A 761 -46.85 -0.53 -8.95
C SER A 761 -47.05 -0.10 -10.41
N ASP A 762 -45.97 0.06 -11.17
CA ASP A 762 -45.95 0.20 -12.63
C ASP A 762 -46.10 -1.15 -13.34
N GLY A 763 -45.38 -2.18 -12.86
CA GLY A 763 -45.39 -3.55 -13.33
C GLY A 763 -44.13 -3.99 -14.07
N PHE A 764 -42.97 -3.36 -13.83
CA PHE A 764 -41.65 -3.79 -14.31
C PHE A 764 -40.89 -4.55 -13.21
N ILE A 765 -39.69 -5.05 -13.55
CA ILE A 765 -38.66 -5.62 -12.67
C ILE A 765 -37.34 -5.29 -13.38
N THR A 766 -36.46 -4.56 -12.71
CA THR A 766 -35.22 -3.95 -13.24
C THR A 766 -33.99 -4.51 -12.48
N ASP A 767 -32.80 -3.99 -12.72
CA ASP A 767 -31.55 -4.40 -12.06
C ASP A 767 -31.02 -3.22 -11.19
N PRO A 768 -31.21 -3.23 -9.85
CA PRO A 768 -30.95 -2.08 -8.95
C PRO A 768 -29.46 -1.78 -8.73
N THR A 769 -28.61 -2.13 -9.71
CA THR A 769 -27.17 -1.90 -9.70
C THR A 769 -26.71 -1.21 -10.99
N ASN A 770 -27.64 -0.71 -11.80
CA ASN A 770 -27.43 -0.26 -13.17
C ASN A 770 -28.61 0.60 -13.69
N GLU A 771 -28.42 1.93 -13.68
CA GLU A 771 -29.40 3.00 -14.03
C GLU A 771 -30.26 2.77 -15.32
N ASP A 772 -29.82 1.91 -16.24
CA ASP A 772 -30.36 1.64 -17.59
C ASP A 772 -30.34 0.11 -17.85
N THR A 773 -31.40 -0.60 -17.41
CA THR A 773 -31.46 -2.08 -17.32
C THR A 773 -31.23 -2.80 -18.65
N ASP A 774 -31.58 -2.17 -19.78
CA ASP A 774 -31.47 -2.80 -21.10
C ASP A 774 -30.44 -2.16 -22.06
N SER A 775 -29.73 -1.13 -21.57
CA SER A 775 -28.59 -0.45 -22.21
C SER A 775 -28.95 0.30 -23.49
N ASP A 776 -30.06 1.04 -23.40
CA ASP A 776 -30.74 1.81 -24.44
C ASP A 776 -30.22 3.27 -24.56
N GLY A 777 -29.81 3.86 -23.44
CA GLY A 777 -29.50 5.28 -23.30
C GLY A 777 -30.56 6.10 -22.55
N LEU A 778 -31.61 5.47 -22.02
CA LEU A 778 -32.58 6.03 -21.08
C LEU A 778 -32.47 5.30 -19.75
N GLY A 779 -32.58 6.04 -18.64
CA GLY A 779 -32.66 5.42 -17.32
C GLY A 779 -34.06 4.86 -17.03
N ASP A 780 -34.13 3.80 -16.21
CA ASP A 780 -35.35 3.01 -16.00
C ASP A 780 -36.52 3.86 -15.45
N TYR A 781 -36.26 4.78 -14.52
CA TYR A 781 -37.20 5.78 -14.04
C TYR A 781 -37.61 6.78 -15.12
N GLU A 782 -36.70 7.23 -15.99
CA GLU A 782 -37.05 8.10 -17.12
C GLU A 782 -37.99 7.36 -18.09
N GLU A 783 -37.75 6.08 -18.38
CA GLU A 783 -38.64 5.23 -19.16
C GLU A 783 -40.01 5.05 -18.49
N ILE A 784 -40.02 4.47 -17.29
CA ILE A 784 -41.20 4.09 -16.53
C ILE A 784 -42.03 5.33 -16.17
N PHE A 785 -41.41 6.44 -15.77
CA PHE A 785 -42.10 7.65 -15.28
C PHE A 785 -42.20 8.80 -16.29
N THR A 786 -41.27 8.98 -17.22
CA THR A 786 -41.28 10.07 -18.23
C THR A 786 -41.77 9.61 -19.62
N TYR A 787 -41.10 8.69 -20.31
CA TYR A 787 -41.32 8.39 -21.73
C TYR A 787 -42.45 7.39 -22.02
N LYS A 788 -42.66 6.41 -21.13
CA LYS A 788 -43.66 5.30 -21.24
C LYS A 788 -43.31 4.21 -22.24
N THR A 789 -42.01 4.01 -22.38
CA THR A 789 -41.28 2.91 -23.04
C THR A 789 -41.20 1.70 -22.08
N ASN A 790 -40.13 0.90 -22.08
CA ASN A 790 -40.07 -0.41 -21.41
C ASN A 790 -38.64 -0.87 -21.07
N ALA A 791 -38.15 -0.45 -19.89
CA ALA A 791 -36.91 -0.76 -19.17
C ALA A 791 -36.56 -2.26 -18.95
N THR A 792 -36.72 -3.08 -19.98
CA THR A 792 -36.36 -4.51 -20.08
C THR A 792 -36.22 -4.98 -21.55
N ASN A 793 -36.32 -4.07 -22.52
CA ASN A 793 -36.30 -4.27 -23.98
C ASN A 793 -36.03 -2.92 -24.71
N PRO A 794 -34.84 -2.72 -25.31
CA PRO A 794 -34.33 -1.42 -25.81
C PRO A 794 -34.92 -0.98 -27.17
N ASP A 795 -36.16 -1.37 -27.50
CA ASP A 795 -36.86 -1.07 -28.76
C ASP A 795 -38.35 -1.34 -28.52
N SER A 796 -39.06 -0.35 -27.95
CA SER A 796 -40.41 -0.52 -27.40
C SER A 796 -41.49 -0.84 -28.44
N ASP A 797 -41.28 -0.49 -29.72
CA ASP A 797 -42.28 -0.72 -30.77
C ASP A 797 -41.85 -1.63 -31.93
N PHE A 798 -40.59 -2.05 -31.94
CA PHE A 798 -39.96 -3.04 -32.82
C PHE A 798 -39.73 -2.55 -34.25
N ASP A 799 -39.05 -1.40 -34.40
CA ASP A 799 -38.68 -0.83 -35.71
C ASP A 799 -37.20 -0.71 -36.07
N GLY A 800 -36.28 -0.73 -35.09
CA GLY A 800 -34.85 -0.96 -35.34
C GLY A 800 -33.90 -0.21 -34.43
N PRO A 801 -33.99 1.14 -34.34
CA PRO A 801 -33.27 1.94 -33.37
C PRO A 801 -33.72 1.68 -31.93
N PHE A 802 -32.92 2.19 -30.98
CA PHE A 802 -33.25 2.15 -29.57
C PHE A 802 -34.08 3.37 -29.14
N ASP A 803 -34.87 3.24 -28.08
CA ASP A 803 -35.77 4.27 -27.58
C ASP A 803 -35.00 5.55 -27.18
N GLY A 804 -33.83 5.42 -26.56
CA GLY A 804 -32.91 6.52 -26.23
C GLY A 804 -32.26 7.19 -27.44
N TRP A 805 -31.98 6.43 -28.49
CA TRP A 805 -31.54 6.99 -29.77
C TRP A 805 -32.68 7.78 -30.44
N GLU A 806 -33.90 7.24 -30.42
CA GLU A 806 -35.09 7.94 -30.92
C GLU A 806 -35.38 9.24 -30.16
N ILE A 807 -35.28 9.23 -28.82
CA ILE A 807 -35.42 10.44 -28.00
C ILE A 807 -34.33 11.47 -28.34
N THR A 808 -33.09 11.02 -28.57
CA THR A 808 -31.95 11.88 -28.95
C THR A 808 -32.19 12.58 -30.29
N TYR A 809 -32.59 11.84 -31.32
CA TYR A 809 -32.86 12.38 -32.67
C TYR A 809 -34.29 12.92 -32.86
N ASN A 810 -35.11 12.91 -31.80
CA ASN A 810 -36.49 13.40 -31.77
C ASN A 810 -37.45 12.63 -32.72
N PHE A 811 -37.26 11.31 -32.83
CA PHE A 811 -38.27 10.35 -33.28
C PHE A 811 -39.29 10.08 -32.15
N ASN A 812 -39.92 8.91 -32.07
CA ASN A 812 -40.99 8.61 -31.12
C ASN A 812 -41.10 7.09 -30.83
N PRO A 813 -40.54 6.60 -29.69
CA PRO A 813 -40.34 5.17 -29.38
C PRO A 813 -41.59 4.39 -28.97
N LEU A 814 -42.73 4.73 -29.57
CA LEU A 814 -44.03 4.10 -29.35
C LEU A 814 -44.86 4.05 -30.66
N ILE A 815 -44.32 4.55 -31.78
CA ILE A 815 -44.93 4.54 -33.11
C ILE A 815 -43.88 4.57 -34.26
N ASN A 816 -43.35 3.40 -34.62
CA ASN A 816 -42.77 2.99 -35.92
C ASN A 816 -42.71 4.13 -36.95
N ASP A 817 -41.65 4.94 -36.92
CA ASP A 817 -41.38 5.98 -37.92
C ASP A 817 -39.91 6.13 -38.37
N SER A 818 -39.01 5.20 -38.03
CA SER A 818 -37.60 5.19 -38.45
C SER A 818 -37.35 4.80 -39.93
N TYR A 819 -38.38 4.45 -40.70
CA TYR A 819 -38.27 4.12 -42.13
C TYR A 819 -38.21 5.35 -43.07
N PHE A 820 -37.79 6.50 -42.56
CA PHE A 820 -37.61 7.73 -43.34
C PHE A 820 -36.12 8.07 -43.50
N ASP A 821 -35.68 8.10 -44.74
CA ASP A 821 -34.72 9.04 -45.32
C ASP A 821 -35.16 10.49 -45.00
N ASN A 822 -34.28 11.30 -44.38
CA ASN A 822 -34.60 12.67 -43.93
C ASN A 822 -33.74 13.78 -44.55
N ASP A 823 -32.49 13.51 -44.92
CA ASP A 823 -31.50 14.40 -45.53
C ASP A 823 -31.29 14.15 -47.04
N THR A 824 -31.52 12.92 -47.51
CA THR A 824 -31.59 12.42 -48.89
C THR A 824 -30.30 11.88 -49.52
N ASP A 825 -29.52 11.13 -48.74
CA ASP A 825 -28.33 10.33 -49.15
C ASP A 825 -28.65 8.94 -49.78
N ASP A 826 -29.90 8.44 -49.62
CA ASP A 826 -30.44 7.08 -49.89
C ASP A 826 -30.41 6.06 -48.69
N LEU A 827 -29.93 6.38 -47.47
CA LEU A 827 -30.16 5.65 -46.18
C LEU A 827 -31.53 6.04 -45.56
N ASP A 828 -32.06 5.19 -44.66
CA ASP A 828 -33.21 5.53 -43.80
C ASP A 828 -32.80 5.43 -42.33
N ALA A 829 -33.52 6.11 -41.41
CA ALA A 829 -33.10 6.26 -40.02
C ALA A 829 -32.86 4.93 -39.25
N ALA A 830 -33.40 3.79 -39.73
CA ALA A 830 -33.09 2.46 -39.21
C ALA A 830 -31.85 1.80 -39.87
N GLU A 831 -31.49 2.16 -41.11
CA GLU A 831 -30.16 1.88 -41.67
C GLU A 831 -29.10 2.78 -40.98
N GLU A 832 -29.37 4.07 -40.76
CA GLU A 832 -28.49 5.03 -40.06
C GLU A 832 -28.05 4.55 -38.68
N PHE A 833 -29.00 4.13 -37.85
CA PHE A 833 -28.72 3.54 -36.54
C PHE A 833 -27.77 2.32 -36.59
N ILE A 834 -27.78 1.56 -37.69
CA ILE A 834 -26.91 0.38 -37.89
C ILE A 834 -25.49 0.80 -38.31
N TYR A 835 -25.33 1.97 -38.94
CA TYR A 835 -24.04 2.51 -39.39
C TYR A 835 -23.47 3.60 -38.47
N ASN A 836 -24.20 4.00 -37.42
CA ASN A 836 -23.80 5.01 -36.42
C ASN A 836 -23.62 6.42 -37.01
N THR A 837 -24.40 6.74 -38.04
CA THR A 837 -24.44 8.03 -38.77
C THR A 837 -25.50 8.98 -38.21
N ASP A 838 -25.43 10.29 -38.53
CA ASP A 838 -26.44 11.29 -38.11
C ASP A 838 -27.56 11.38 -39.16
N PRO A 839 -28.80 10.92 -38.88
CA PRO A 839 -29.91 10.83 -39.82
C PRO A 839 -30.47 12.19 -40.30
N PHE A 840 -29.74 13.29 -40.09
CA PHE A 840 -30.03 14.62 -40.62
C PHE A 840 -28.81 15.28 -41.30
N ASN A 841 -27.74 14.54 -41.59
CA ASN A 841 -26.48 15.02 -42.15
C ASN A 841 -25.94 14.06 -43.24
N GLU A 842 -26.01 14.48 -44.51
CA GLU A 842 -25.72 13.65 -45.70
C GLU A 842 -24.26 13.17 -45.87
N ASP A 843 -23.38 13.35 -44.87
CA ASP A 843 -21.90 13.33 -44.93
C ASP A 843 -21.37 13.41 -43.47
N THR A 844 -21.34 12.29 -42.74
CA THR A 844 -21.20 12.24 -41.27
C THR A 844 -19.80 12.63 -40.76
N ASP A 845 -18.73 12.39 -41.51
CA ASP A 845 -17.34 12.68 -41.11
C ASP A 845 -16.68 13.88 -41.83
N ASP A 846 -17.41 14.59 -42.71
CA ASP A 846 -16.95 15.74 -43.51
C ASP A 846 -15.87 15.38 -44.60
N ASP A 847 -15.62 14.10 -44.95
CA ASP A 847 -14.82 13.65 -46.12
C ASP A 847 -15.41 14.16 -47.46
N GLY A 848 -16.74 14.34 -47.51
CA GLY A 848 -17.47 14.76 -48.70
C GLY A 848 -17.94 13.62 -49.61
N LEU A 849 -17.81 12.36 -49.19
CA LEU A 849 -18.64 11.26 -49.66
C LEU A 849 -20.00 11.44 -48.97
N THR A 850 -20.97 10.61 -49.30
CA THR A 850 -22.21 10.54 -48.51
C THR A 850 -22.30 9.17 -47.90
N ASP A 851 -22.80 9.09 -46.68
CA ASP A 851 -22.89 7.85 -45.89
C ASP A 851 -23.51 6.70 -46.70
N GLY A 852 -24.57 6.99 -47.46
CA GLY A 852 -25.20 6.07 -48.40
C GLY A 852 -24.38 5.71 -49.65
N GLU A 853 -23.52 6.59 -50.17
CA GLU A 853 -22.54 6.23 -51.21
C GLU A 853 -21.45 5.31 -50.64
N GLU A 854 -20.97 5.56 -49.44
CA GLU A 854 -20.00 4.71 -48.76
C GLU A 854 -20.53 3.31 -48.51
N VAL A 855 -21.61 3.20 -47.73
CA VAL A 855 -22.25 1.93 -47.37
C VAL A 855 -22.68 1.13 -48.61
N LYS A 856 -23.16 1.78 -49.68
CA LYS A 856 -23.83 1.11 -50.80
C LYS A 856 -23.01 1.03 -52.09
N LEU A 857 -21.91 1.78 -52.23
CA LEU A 857 -21.03 1.77 -53.41
C LEU A 857 -19.56 1.43 -53.09
N TYR A 858 -18.97 2.00 -52.03
CA TYR A 858 -17.53 1.91 -51.76
C TYR A 858 -17.14 0.85 -50.71
N SER A 859 -18.00 0.60 -49.72
CA SER A 859 -17.78 -0.28 -48.55
C SER A 859 -16.70 0.20 -47.57
N THR A 860 -16.59 1.52 -47.44
CA THR A 860 -15.85 2.28 -46.42
C THR A 860 -16.67 2.41 -45.12
N ASP A 861 -16.12 3.04 -44.08
CA ASP A 861 -16.75 3.28 -42.77
C ASP A 861 -17.18 4.76 -42.65
N PRO A 862 -18.49 5.08 -42.75
CA PRO A 862 -19.01 6.45 -42.90
C PRO A 862 -18.97 7.29 -41.60
N THR A 863 -18.00 7.02 -40.74
CA THR A 863 -17.80 7.68 -39.45
C THR A 863 -16.32 8.05 -39.23
N ASN A 864 -15.49 7.94 -40.26
CA ASN A 864 -14.03 7.92 -40.16
C ASN A 864 -13.35 8.17 -41.52
N GLU A 865 -12.88 9.41 -41.74
CA GLU A 865 -12.24 9.96 -42.96
C GLU A 865 -11.16 9.06 -43.66
N ASP A 866 -10.56 8.09 -42.96
CA ASP A 866 -9.47 7.19 -43.37
C ASP A 866 -9.80 5.75 -42.94
N THR A 867 -10.56 4.99 -43.76
CA THR A 867 -11.18 3.71 -43.37
C THR A 867 -10.19 2.66 -42.90
N ASP A 868 -8.99 2.58 -43.50
CA ASP A 868 -8.06 1.49 -43.25
C ASP A 868 -6.82 1.88 -42.41
N GLY A 869 -6.64 3.17 -42.14
CA GLY A 869 -5.68 3.73 -41.21
C GLY A 869 -4.29 3.86 -41.81
N ASP A 870 -4.17 4.68 -42.86
CA ASP A 870 -2.93 4.96 -43.61
C ASP A 870 -2.58 6.45 -43.78
N PHE A 871 -3.47 7.34 -43.32
CA PHE A 871 -3.40 8.81 -43.31
C PHE A 871 -3.66 9.51 -44.66
N ILE A 872 -4.36 8.85 -45.58
CA ILE A 872 -5.00 9.44 -46.77
C ILE A 872 -6.53 9.43 -46.55
N ASP A 873 -7.27 10.40 -47.10
CA ASP A 873 -8.73 10.38 -47.02
C ASP A 873 -9.37 9.51 -48.12
N ASP A 874 -10.42 8.76 -47.75
CA ASP A 874 -11.10 7.77 -48.61
C ASP A 874 -11.56 8.39 -49.93
N LYS A 875 -12.05 9.64 -49.88
CA LYS A 875 -12.33 10.48 -51.05
C LYS A 875 -11.15 10.57 -52.00
N TRP A 876 -10.01 11.02 -51.52
CA TRP A 876 -8.85 11.33 -52.36
C TRP A 876 -8.32 10.06 -52.98
N GLU A 877 -8.35 8.93 -52.26
CA GLU A 877 -8.07 7.62 -52.85
C GLU A 877 -9.01 7.29 -54.02
N ILE A 878 -10.32 7.43 -53.82
CA ILE A 878 -11.33 7.15 -54.85
C ILE A 878 -11.15 8.05 -56.08
N ASP A 879 -10.89 9.35 -55.89
CA ASP A 879 -10.67 10.29 -57.00
C ASP A 879 -9.32 10.04 -57.73
N ASN A 880 -8.28 9.58 -57.02
CA ASN A 880 -6.96 9.25 -57.59
C ASN A 880 -6.81 7.77 -58.02
N SER A 881 -7.86 6.95 -57.86
CA SER A 881 -7.91 5.53 -58.23
C SER A 881 -7.00 4.59 -57.41
N LEU A 882 -6.79 4.92 -56.14
CA LEU A 882 -6.25 4.03 -55.10
C LEU A 882 -7.37 3.14 -54.54
N ASN A 883 -7.26 2.63 -53.32
CA ASN A 883 -8.19 1.67 -52.73
C ASN A 883 -8.25 1.80 -51.19
N PRO A 884 -9.29 2.44 -50.63
CA PRO A 884 -9.44 2.75 -49.18
C PRO A 884 -9.78 1.53 -48.29
N LEU A 885 -9.14 0.41 -48.59
CA LEU A 885 -9.27 -0.92 -47.98
C LEU A 885 -7.95 -1.74 -48.15
N ASP A 886 -6.84 -1.15 -48.61
CA ASP A 886 -5.49 -1.75 -48.70
C ASP A 886 -4.34 -0.74 -48.54
N LYS A 887 -4.15 -0.23 -47.32
CA LYS A 887 -3.03 0.61 -46.84
C LYS A 887 -1.58 0.21 -47.10
N THR A 888 -1.38 -0.87 -47.85
CA THR A 888 -0.08 -1.11 -48.45
C THR A 888 0.16 -0.23 -49.67
N ASP A 889 -0.85 0.55 -50.08
CA ASP A 889 -0.82 1.37 -51.28
C ASP A 889 -0.41 2.85 -51.06
N ALA A 890 -0.65 3.50 -49.90
CA ALA A 890 0.01 4.75 -49.50
C ALA A 890 1.55 4.74 -49.61
N GLN A 891 2.16 3.56 -49.57
CA GLN A 891 3.60 3.31 -49.62
C GLN A 891 4.09 2.89 -51.02
N ASN A 892 3.23 2.97 -52.04
CA ASN A 892 3.63 2.82 -53.45
C ASN A 892 4.15 4.14 -54.02
N ASP A 893 5.03 4.00 -54.99
CA ASP A 893 5.68 5.00 -55.84
C ASP A 893 5.26 4.61 -57.28
N PRO A 894 4.12 5.12 -57.79
CA PRO A 894 3.49 4.54 -58.98
C PRO A 894 4.14 4.98 -60.29
N ASP A 895 4.73 6.18 -60.32
CA ASP A 895 5.31 6.83 -61.49
C ASP A 895 6.85 6.62 -61.59
N GLY A 896 7.54 6.54 -60.45
CA GLY A 896 8.99 6.33 -60.31
C GLY A 896 9.79 7.56 -59.89
N ASP A 897 9.17 8.67 -59.49
CA ASP A 897 9.82 9.84 -58.86
C ASP A 897 10.33 9.47 -57.43
N GLY A 898 9.48 8.78 -56.67
CA GLY A 898 9.77 8.25 -55.35
C GLY A 898 9.51 9.20 -54.17
N LEU A 899 8.61 10.19 -54.31
CA LEU A 899 7.54 10.34 -53.33
C LEU A 899 6.73 9.03 -53.26
N VAL A 900 5.82 8.92 -52.30
CA VAL A 900 4.82 7.85 -52.26
C VAL A 900 3.44 8.46 -52.16
N ASN A 901 2.40 7.70 -52.50
CA ASN A 901 1.00 8.14 -52.48
C ASN A 901 0.62 9.00 -51.25
N TYR A 902 1.12 8.68 -50.04
CA TYR A 902 0.93 9.49 -48.83
C TYR A 902 1.67 10.85 -48.84
N ASP A 903 2.92 10.90 -49.32
CA ASP A 903 3.63 12.18 -49.50
C ASP A 903 2.90 13.01 -50.57
N GLU A 904 2.43 12.38 -51.64
CA GLU A 904 1.73 13.03 -52.77
C GLU A 904 0.36 13.56 -52.35
N TYR A 905 -0.37 12.82 -51.51
CA TYR A 905 -1.52 13.33 -50.76
C TYR A 905 -1.12 14.59 -49.97
N PHE A 906 -0.07 14.53 -49.16
CA PHE A 906 0.34 15.66 -48.30
C PHE A 906 0.76 16.91 -49.09
N TYR A 907 1.48 16.77 -50.21
CA TYR A 907 1.89 17.88 -51.09
C TYR A 907 0.83 18.27 -52.14
N ARG A 908 -0.24 17.48 -52.28
CA ARG A 908 -1.37 17.63 -53.22
C ARG A 908 -0.97 17.55 -54.71
N THR A 909 0.00 16.68 -55.02
CA THR A 909 0.46 16.31 -56.37
C THR A 909 -0.40 15.18 -56.99
N ASP A 910 -0.19 14.81 -58.26
CA ASP A 910 -0.87 13.69 -58.93
C ASP A 910 -0.01 12.41 -58.82
N PRO A 911 -0.46 11.33 -58.13
CA PRO A 911 0.31 10.10 -57.91
C PRO A 911 0.59 9.24 -59.17
N ASN A 912 0.60 9.87 -60.36
CA ASN A 912 0.82 9.23 -61.65
C ASN A 912 1.67 10.08 -62.63
N ASP A 913 2.14 11.28 -62.28
CA ASP A 913 2.92 12.15 -63.19
C ASP A 913 4.03 12.94 -62.45
N VAL A 914 5.30 12.58 -62.71
CA VAL A 914 6.56 13.03 -62.07
C VAL A 914 6.87 14.54 -62.10
N ASP A 915 5.95 15.35 -62.61
CA ASP A 915 6.06 16.76 -63.02
C ASP A 915 4.61 17.29 -63.05
N SER A 916 3.98 17.39 -61.87
CA SER A 916 2.52 17.49 -61.66
C SER A 916 1.85 18.67 -62.38
N ASP A 917 2.57 19.76 -62.63
CA ASP A 917 2.09 20.92 -63.37
C ASP A 917 2.72 21.09 -64.77
N GLY A 918 3.68 20.23 -65.13
CA GLY A 918 4.25 20.08 -66.47
C GLY A 918 5.24 21.17 -66.86
N ASP A 919 6.01 21.65 -65.88
CA ASP A 919 6.93 22.77 -65.98
C ASP A 919 8.38 22.35 -66.31
N GLY A 920 8.78 21.15 -65.90
CA GLY A 920 10.09 20.54 -66.17
C GLY A 920 11.07 20.45 -65.00
N LEU A 921 10.63 20.77 -63.78
CA LEU A 921 11.18 20.21 -62.54
C LEU A 921 10.61 18.80 -62.29
N GLU A 922 11.04 18.12 -61.22
CA GLU A 922 10.47 16.83 -60.78
C GLU A 922 9.91 17.03 -59.35
N ASP A 923 8.68 16.59 -59.06
CA ASP A 923 7.93 16.96 -57.85
C ASP A 923 8.74 16.78 -56.54
N LYS A 924 9.45 15.66 -56.42
CA LYS A 924 10.35 15.38 -55.28
C LYS A 924 11.55 16.29 -55.19
N TRP A 925 12.10 16.74 -56.32
CA TRP A 925 13.18 17.72 -56.31
C TRP A 925 12.67 19.04 -55.73
N GLU A 926 11.47 19.45 -56.10
CA GLU A 926 10.82 20.66 -55.58
C GLU A 926 10.54 20.57 -54.08
N VAL A 927 9.90 19.47 -53.64
CA VAL A 927 9.65 19.16 -52.22
C VAL A 927 10.95 19.17 -51.40
N TYR A 928 12.06 18.65 -51.96
CA TYR A 928 13.35 18.61 -51.27
C TYR A 928 14.02 19.99 -51.16
N HIS A 929 13.94 20.85 -52.19
CA HIS A 929 14.63 22.14 -52.23
C HIS A 929 13.76 23.35 -51.84
N GLY A 930 12.45 23.15 -51.67
CA GLY A 930 11.50 24.15 -51.17
C GLY A 930 10.82 25.02 -52.24
N THR A 931 10.81 24.59 -53.52
CA THR A 931 9.97 25.18 -54.58
C THR A 931 8.56 24.54 -54.54
N ASN A 932 7.69 24.78 -55.52
CA ASN A 932 6.26 24.49 -55.40
C ASN A 932 5.72 23.53 -56.50
N PRO A 933 5.64 22.20 -56.24
CA PRO A 933 5.33 21.15 -57.22
C PRO A 933 3.90 21.16 -57.80
N VAL A 934 3.13 22.23 -57.56
CA VAL A 934 1.77 22.43 -58.08
C VAL A 934 1.57 23.85 -58.64
N LEU A 935 2.65 24.61 -58.86
CA LEU A 935 2.62 25.96 -59.42
C LEU A 935 3.91 26.34 -60.18
N ALA A 936 3.99 25.92 -61.44
CA ALA A 936 5.04 26.18 -62.42
C ALA A 936 5.87 27.47 -62.17
N ASP A 937 6.96 27.32 -61.39
CA ASP A 937 7.80 28.41 -60.91
C ASP A 937 9.21 28.42 -61.51
N GLN A 938 9.56 27.49 -62.41
CA GLN A 938 10.92 27.25 -62.89
C GLN A 938 11.65 28.42 -63.61
N ASN A 939 10.94 29.53 -63.87
CA ASN A 939 11.47 30.78 -64.41
C ASN A 939 11.67 31.89 -63.35
N ASP A 940 11.31 31.67 -62.09
CA ASP A 940 11.58 32.57 -60.96
C ASP A 940 12.98 32.29 -60.36
N ASP A 941 13.42 33.19 -59.48
CA ASP A 941 14.81 33.49 -59.06
C ASP A 941 14.71 33.83 -57.57
N ASP A 942 14.54 32.79 -56.74
CA ASP A 942 14.00 32.92 -55.38
C ASP A 942 15.02 33.48 -54.38
N ASP A 943 16.28 33.06 -54.48
CA ASP A 943 17.39 33.59 -53.67
C ASP A 943 17.93 34.96 -54.15
N ASN A 944 17.64 35.32 -55.41
CA ASN A 944 18.06 36.52 -56.13
C ASN A 944 19.58 36.57 -56.47
N ASP A 945 20.22 35.42 -56.67
CA ASP A 945 21.55 35.26 -57.29
C ASP A 945 21.56 35.66 -58.78
N GLY A 946 20.56 35.19 -59.54
CA GLY A 946 20.39 35.44 -60.97
C GLY A 946 20.42 34.23 -61.90
N LEU A 947 20.50 33.00 -61.37
CA LEU A 947 19.97 31.80 -62.02
C LEU A 947 18.42 31.77 -61.93
N THR A 948 17.79 30.70 -62.42
CA THR A 948 16.38 30.37 -62.11
C THR A 948 16.31 28.93 -61.60
N ASN A 949 15.24 28.57 -60.89
CA ASN A 949 15.05 27.23 -60.30
C ASN A 949 15.36 26.10 -61.33
N LEU A 950 14.99 26.28 -62.61
CA LEU A 950 15.32 25.36 -63.72
C LEU A 950 16.80 25.30 -64.14
N GLU A 951 17.51 26.43 -64.11
CA GLU A 951 18.95 26.50 -64.42
C GLU A 951 19.77 25.88 -63.27
N GLU A 952 19.30 26.03 -62.03
CA GLU A 952 19.89 25.42 -60.84
C GLU A 952 19.71 23.92 -60.76
N PHE A 953 18.50 23.42 -61.04
CA PHE A 953 18.23 21.97 -61.23
C PHE A 953 19.17 21.34 -62.28
N GLN A 954 19.57 22.10 -63.30
CA GLN A 954 20.43 21.63 -64.38
C GLN A 954 21.93 21.63 -64.06
N GLU A 955 22.42 22.59 -63.27
CA GLU A 955 23.84 22.67 -62.89
C GLU A 955 24.14 22.05 -61.51
N GLY A 956 23.11 21.83 -60.67
CA GLY A 956 23.17 21.09 -59.40
C GLY A 956 23.25 21.95 -58.13
N THR A 957 22.85 23.22 -58.20
CA THR A 957 22.85 24.20 -57.11
C THR A 957 21.49 24.25 -56.38
N HIS A 958 21.37 25.06 -55.32
CA HIS A 958 20.19 25.06 -54.45
C HIS A 958 19.33 26.35 -54.60
N PRO A 959 18.06 26.28 -55.06
CA PRO A 959 17.19 27.43 -55.42
C PRO A 959 16.73 28.33 -54.26
N ASN A 960 17.41 28.26 -53.12
CA ASN A 960 17.13 29.04 -51.92
C ASN A 960 18.44 29.47 -51.20
N ASP A 961 19.64 29.24 -51.77
CA ASP A 961 20.93 29.58 -51.16
C ASP A 961 21.96 30.11 -52.19
N PRO A 962 22.20 31.44 -52.26
CA PRO A 962 22.87 32.11 -53.38
C PRO A 962 24.41 32.04 -53.32
N ASP A 963 24.97 30.97 -52.75
CA ASP A 963 26.40 30.73 -52.48
C ASP A 963 26.51 29.24 -52.05
N THR A 964 26.10 28.29 -52.92
CA THR A 964 25.77 26.88 -52.54
C THR A 964 26.89 26.16 -51.77
N ASP A 965 28.16 26.57 -51.95
CA ASP A 965 29.31 25.97 -51.26
C ASP A 965 29.95 26.83 -50.13
N ASP A 966 29.36 27.99 -49.79
CA ASP A 966 29.70 28.87 -48.66
C ASP A 966 31.12 29.52 -48.77
N ASP A 967 31.66 29.63 -49.99
CA ASP A 967 32.98 30.21 -50.34
C ASP A 967 32.98 31.76 -50.34
N GLY A 968 31.87 32.37 -50.74
CA GLY A 968 31.68 33.83 -50.79
C GLY A 968 31.50 34.41 -52.19
N PHE A 969 31.08 33.59 -53.16
CA PHE A 969 30.72 33.98 -54.52
C PHE A 969 29.42 33.30 -54.92
N THR A 970 28.54 34.01 -55.60
CA THR A 970 27.22 33.47 -55.97
C THR A 970 27.32 32.54 -57.18
N ASP A 971 26.42 31.56 -57.26
CA ASP A 971 26.49 30.46 -58.21
C ASP A 971 26.42 30.94 -59.68
N PHE A 972 25.60 31.95 -59.99
CA PHE A 972 25.62 32.64 -61.28
C PHE A 972 26.99 33.25 -61.59
N TYR A 973 27.66 33.84 -60.59
CA TYR A 973 28.95 34.48 -60.76
C TYR A 973 30.09 33.47 -60.94
N GLU A 974 29.99 32.31 -60.29
CA GLU A 974 30.87 31.15 -60.50
C GLU A 974 30.74 30.63 -61.93
N LEU A 975 29.52 30.38 -62.39
CA LEU A 975 29.21 29.91 -63.74
C LEU A 975 29.59 30.93 -64.83
N GLU A 976 29.40 32.25 -64.62
CA GLU A 976 29.90 33.28 -65.57
C GLU A 976 31.45 33.33 -65.58
N SER A 977 32.09 33.07 -64.43
CA SER A 977 33.55 33.08 -64.27
C SER A 977 34.22 31.80 -64.82
N GLY A 978 33.52 30.68 -64.82
CA GLY A 978 34.01 29.35 -65.17
C GLY A 978 34.73 28.63 -64.02
N SER A 979 34.29 28.87 -62.79
CA SER A 979 34.54 28.07 -61.58
C SER A 979 33.49 26.94 -61.47
N ASP A 980 33.45 26.23 -60.35
CA ASP A 980 32.57 25.09 -60.07
C ASP A 980 31.84 25.39 -58.73
N PRO A 981 30.54 25.79 -58.73
CA PRO A 981 29.82 26.31 -57.54
C PRO A 981 29.52 25.25 -56.46
N LEU A 982 30.23 24.12 -56.49
CA LEU A 982 30.06 22.95 -55.64
C LEU A 982 31.42 22.45 -55.07
N ASP A 983 32.51 23.21 -55.23
CA ASP A 983 33.82 22.98 -54.60
C ASP A 983 34.42 24.30 -54.09
N PRO A 984 34.37 24.59 -52.77
CA PRO A 984 34.73 25.87 -52.14
C PRO A 984 36.25 26.07 -52.02
N ASN A 985 36.92 25.83 -53.14
CA ASN A 985 38.36 25.83 -53.36
C ASN A 985 38.74 26.31 -54.77
N ASP A 986 37.81 26.46 -55.75
CA ASP A 986 38.13 26.86 -57.15
C ASP A 986 37.68 28.29 -57.56
N TYR A 987 37.30 29.12 -56.60
CA TYR A 987 36.83 30.51 -56.69
C TYR A 987 37.54 31.49 -57.66
N PRO A 988 36.89 32.60 -58.09
CA PRO A 988 37.36 33.48 -59.16
C PRO A 988 38.55 34.36 -58.78
N ILE A 989 39.57 34.38 -59.63
CA ILE A 989 40.85 35.06 -59.34
C ILE A 989 40.78 36.60 -59.53
N THR A 990 40.44 37.31 -58.45
CA THR A 990 40.37 38.78 -58.45
C THR A 990 41.72 39.50 -58.65
N THR A 991 41.70 40.73 -59.20
CA THR A 991 42.91 41.58 -59.32
C THR A 991 42.71 42.99 -58.74
N PRO A 992 43.68 43.54 -57.99
CA PRO A 992 43.45 44.76 -57.20
C PRO A 992 43.58 46.05 -58.03
N PHE A 993 42.53 46.88 -58.05
CA PHE A 993 42.57 48.24 -58.60
C PHE A 993 42.05 49.32 -57.64
N SER A 994 42.40 50.58 -57.94
CA SER A 994 42.38 51.69 -56.99
C SER A 994 41.07 52.49 -56.93
N SER A 995 40.64 52.86 -55.72
CA SER A 995 39.65 53.92 -55.47
C SER A 995 40.01 55.23 -56.21
N PRO A 996 39.02 56.10 -56.53
CA PRO A 996 38.66 57.13 -55.55
C PRO A 996 37.20 57.65 -55.52
N THR A 997 36.85 58.25 -54.37
CA THR A 997 35.86 59.34 -54.17
C THR A 997 34.35 59.08 -54.36
N GLY A 998 33.66 58.82 -53.24
CA GLY A 998 32.21 59.02 -53.04
C GLY A 998 31.89 59.43 -51.58
N MET A 999 30.86 60.22 -51.37
CA MET A 999 30.34 60.67 -50.04
C MET A 999 29.32 59.66 -49.48
N SER A 1000 29.03 59.53 -48.17
CA SER A 1000 29.58 60.16 -46.95
C SER A 1000 29.14 59.43 -45.66
N ILE A 1001 29.86 59.68 -44.56
CA ILE A 1001 29.69 59.18 -43.17
C ILE A 1001 28.28 59.41 -42.56
N TRP A 1002 27.72 58.43 -41.82
CA TRP A 1002 27.43 58.51 -40.36
C TRP A 1002 27.09 57.14 -39.74
N ILE A 1003 27.23 57.06 -38.40
CA ILE A 1003 27.22 55.84 -37.56
C ILE A 1003 25.96 55.80 -36.68
N VAL A 1004 25.28 54.66 -36.57
CA VAL A 1004 24.55 54.24 -35.35
C VAL A 1004 24.57 52.70 -35.19
N ILE A 1005 24.89 52.25 -33.98
CA ILE A 1005 24.51 50.99 -33.30
C ILE A 1005 24.17 51.45 -31.85
N PRO A 1006 23.29 50.82 -31.01
CA PRO A 1006 22.64 49.50 -31.14
C PRO A 1006 21.18 49.35 -30.61
N SER A 1007 20.56 48.17 -30.86
CA SER A 1007 19.70 47.36 -29.96
C SER A 1007 18.35 47.87 -29.35
N LEU A 1008 17.63 46.91 -28.75
CA LEU A 1008 16.46 46.96 -27.82
C LEU A 1008 15.01 46.99 -28.38
N SER A 1009 14.39 45.78 -28.40
CA SER A 1009 13.25 45.33 -27.55
C SER A 1009 11.89 46.08 -27.45
N LEU A 1010 10.83 45.26 -27.26
CA LEU A 1010 9.54 45.50 -26.56
C LEU A 1010 8.38 46.29 -27.24
N ALA A 1011 7.53 45.55 -27.96
CA ALA A 1011 6.12 45.20 -27.63
C ALA A 1011 4.96 46.26 -27.43
N ILE A 1012 3.74 45.72 -27.60
CA ILE A 1012 2.37 46.17 -27.15
C ILE A 1012 1.63 47.29 -27.94
N SER A 1013 0.54 46.93 -28.67
CA SER A 1013 -0.79 47.61 -28.82
C SER A 1013 -1.46 47.40 -30.23
N PHE A 1014 -2.75 47.11 -30.49
CA PHE A 1014 -3.85 46.31 -29.88
C PHE A 1014 -5.27 46.99 -29.98
N ILE A 1015 -6.33 46.18 -30.19
CA ILE A 1015 -7.81 46.40 -30.05
C ILE A 1015 -8.64 47.02 -31.22
N VAL A 1016 -9.91 46.53 -31.34
CA VAL A 1016 -11.20 47.00 -31.96
C VAL A 1016 -11.44 46.82 -33.48
N LEU A 1017 -12.60 46.35 -33.99
CA LEU A 1017 -13.96 45.96 -33.47
C LEU A 1017 -14.39 44.58 -34.10
N TYR A 1018 -15.05 43.60 -33.46
CA TYR A 1018 -16.31 43.53 -32.69
C TYR A 1018 -17.60 43.34 -33.54
N TRP A 1019 -18.39 42.28 -33.29
CA TRP A 1019 -19.60 41.90 -34.07
C TRP A 1019 -20.94 42.03 -33.29
N LYS A 1020 -22.06 41.84 -34.02
CA LYS A 1020 -23.50 41.80 -33.63
C LYS A 1020 -24.00 42.67 -32.46
N ARG A 1021 -25.04 43.50 -32.73
CA ARG A 1021 -25.85 44.15 -31.67
C ARG A 1021 -27.27 44.53 -32.08
N SER A 1022 -28.26 43.95 -31.40
CA SER A 1022 -29.65 44.45 -31.26
C SER A 1022 -30.20 43.87 -29.95
N MET A 1023 -31.10 44.48 -29.18
CA MET A 1023 -32.05 45.56 -29.47
C MET A 1023 -32.01 46.69 -28.41
N LYS A 1024 -32.62 47.85 -28.74
CA LYS A 1024 -33.58 48.47 -27.81
C LYS A 1024 -34.56 49.45 -28.46
N ASN A 1025 -35.84 49.11 -28.34
CA ASN A 1025 -37.04 49.95 -28.29
C ASN A 1025 -37.26 51.02 -29.38
N GLN A 1026 -38.29 50.79 -30.20
CA GLN A 1026 -39.38 51.78 -30.33
C GLN A 1026 -40.74 51.07 -30.29
#